data_AF-A0A1A3NUN1-F1
#
_entry.id   AF-A0A1A3NUN1-F1
#
_cell.length_a   1.000
_cell.length_b   1.000
_cell.length_c   1.000
_cell.angle_alpha   90.00
_cell.angle_beta   90.00
_cell.angle_gamma   90.00
#
_symmetry.space_group_name_H-M   'P 1'
#
loop_
_entity.id
_entity.type
_entity.pdbx_description
1 polymer ?
#
loop_
_entity_poly.entity_id
_entity_poly.type
_entity_poly.pdbx_seq_one_letter_code
_entity_poly.pdbx_strand_id
1 'polypeptide(L)'
;MSPMSRETASATLSDDELSLIDAYWRATNYLSVGQIYLLDNPLLAQPLEPEHVKPRLLGHWGTTPGLNLIYAHLNRIIRNRDANVIYITGPGHGGPGLVANAYLEGTYSEVYTGIEEDAEGLRKLFRQFSFPGGIPSHVAAQTPGSIHEGGELGYALVHAFGAAFDNPDLVVACVIGDGEAETGPLAAGWHSNKFLNPAVDGAVLPILHLNGYKIANPTVLARIPHTELEALLRGYGYRPITVEGDDPSSVHQQLAAALDDAFDDIASIWRAARDGGVTERPVWPMIVLRTPKGWTGPKEVDGKRVEGTWRSHQVPLSGTHDNPEHRAQLEQWLRSYRPDELFDENGVLRSELRAAAPTGDRRMSANPHANGGLLLHDLDLPDFREYAVEVSDPGTKMHEATRILGAFLRDVIKRNPDRFRLMGPDETASNRLDAVFESTGKVWLSATGPDDDHLSPDGRVMEVLSEHLCQGWLEGYLLTGRHGLFNCYEAFVHIVDSMLNQHAKWLSTTLELPWRRPIASLNYLLSSHVWRQDHNGASHQDPGFIDLVANKRAELTRVYLPPDGNTLLSVADHCLRSRNYINVIVAGKQPALAYLDMDDAIAHCTRGLGIWQWASTDTSDPDVVLACAGDIPTQETLAAAAILRRELPDLGVRVVNVVDLMRLQPDSEHPHGLPDREYDALFTRDRPVIFAYHGYPWLIHRLTYSRAGHDNLHVRGFKERGTTTTPFDMVMLNDLDRFHLVMDVIDRVEGLGSRTAVLRQQMVDARIAARRYTREHGEDDPEISGWTWGSSSE
;
A
#
# COMPACT_ATOMS: atom_id res chain seq x y z
N MET A 1 -30.21 -14.11 49.12
CA MET A 1 -31.38 -14.41 48.27
C MET A 1 -31.03 -15.59 47.39
N SER A 2 -31.92 -16.58 47.30
CA SER A 2 -31.74 -17.84 46.56
C SER A 2 -31.32 -17.63 45.10
N PRO A 3 -30.60 -18.57 44.48
CA PRO A 3 -30.32 -18.50 43.06
C PRO A 3 -31.62 -18.81 42.31
N MET A 4 -32.15 -17.80 41.61
CA MET A 4 -33.16 -18.05 40.59
C MET A 4 -32.55 -18.96 39.53
N SER A 5 -33.27 -20.03 39.23
CA SER A 5 -33.05 -20.92 38.09
C SER A 5 -32.76 -20.11 36.82
N ARG A 6 -31.58 -20.32 36.23
CA ARG A 6 -31.33 -19.98 34.83
C ARG A 6 -32.31 -20.80 34.00
N GLU A 7 -33.32 -20.14 33.44
CA GLU A 7 -34.05 -20.69 32.30
C GLU A 7 -33.01 -21.11 31.25
N THR A 8 -33.08 -22.37 30.80
CA THR A 8 -32.27 -22.88 29.71
C THR A 8 -32.66 -22.11 28.45
N ALA A 9 -31.87 -21.10 28.10
CA ALA A 9 -31.95 -20.45 26.80
C ALA A 9 -31.87 -21.53 25.71
N SER A 10 -32.77 -21.49 24.73
CA SER A 10 -32.74 -22.41 23.59
C SER A 10 -31.41 -22.26 22.86
N ALA A 11 -30.80 -23.38 22.46
CA ALA A 11 -29.59 -23.39 21.65
C ALA A 11 -29.81 -22.63 20.33
N THR A 12 -28.82 -21.84 19.89
CA THR A 12 -28.88 -21.04 18.65
C THR A 12 -28.81 -21.92 17.41
N LEU A 13 -27.89 -22.89 17.41
CA LEU A 13 -27.77 -23.92 16.39
C LEU A 13 -28.61 -25.14 16.79
N SER A 14 -29.32 -25.74 15.84
CA SER A 14 -29.86 -27.09 16.02
C SER A 14 -28.72 -28.12 16.10
N ASP A 15 -29.00 -29.31 16.62
CA ASP A 15 -28.01 -30.39 16.71
C ASP A 15 -27.43 -30.78 15.34
N ASP A 16 -28.26 -30.74 14.30
CA ASP A 16 -27.86 -31.01 12.92
C ASP A 16 -26.95 -29.90 12.36
N GLU A 17 -27.30 -28.63 12.58
CA GLU A 17 -26.51 -27.50 12.11
C GLU A 17 -25.16 -27.40 12.84
N LEU A 18 -25.16 -27.65 14.15
CA LEU A 18 -23.94 -27.75 14.96
C LEU A 18 -23.01 -28.85 14.42
N SER A 19 -23.57 -30.04 14.18
CA SER A 19 -22.83 -31.20 13.68
C SER A 19 -22.25 -30.94 12.28
N LEU A 20 -23.00 -30.23 11.42
CA LEU A 20 -22.56 -29.87 10.07
C LEU A 20 -21.39 -28.86 10.10
N ILE A 21 -21.49 -27.81 10.92
CA ILE A 21 -20.45 -26.78 11.05
C ILE A 21 -19.19 -27.36 11.68
N ASP A 22 -19.32 -28.20 12.72
CA ASP A 22 -18.18 -28.92 13.32
C ASP A 22 -17.48 -29.82 12.30
N ALA A 23 -18.23 -30.58 11.50
CA ALA A 23 -17.64 -31.44 10.47
C ALA A 23 -16.92 -30.62 9.37
N TYR A 24 -17.47 -29.49 8.93
CA TYR A 24 -16.77 -28.60 7.98
C TYR A 24 -15.50 -27.99 8.60
N TRP A 25 -15.55 -27.58 9.88
CA TRP A 25 -14.40 -27.07 10.61
C TRP A 25 -13.31 -28.14 10.78
N ARG A 26 -13.69 -29.38 11.08
CA ARG A 26 -12.76 -30.53 11.10
C ARG A 26 -12.16 -30.80 9.74
N ALA A 27 -12.93 -30.71 8.65
CA ALA A 27 -12.41 -30.91 7.29
C ALA A 27 -11.35 -29.88 6.93
N THR A 28 -11.61 -28.60 7.18
CA THR A 28 -10.63 -27.53 6.94
C THR A 28 -9.40 -27.67 7.84
N ASN A 29 -9.56 -28.07 9.11
CA ASN A 29 -8.42 -28.36 9.99
C ASN A 29 -7.59 -29.56 9.50
N TYR A 30 -8.24 -30.64 9.08
CA TYR A 30 -7.59 -31.81 8.50
C TYR A 30 -6.76 -31.44 7.27
N LEU A 31 -7.34 -30.70 6.34
CA LEU A 31 -6.63 -30.22 5.14
C LEU A 31 -5.46 -29.29 5.50
N SER A 32 -5.59 -28.45 6.52
CA SER A 32 -4.49 -27.58 6.98
C SER A 32 -3.31 -28.40 7.51
N VAL A 33 -3.58 -29.44 8.30
CA VAL A 33 -2.52 -30.33 8.81
C VAL A 33 -1.90 -31.11 7.65
N GLY A 34 -2.71 -31.64 6.72
CA GLY A 34 -2.24 -32.30 5.51
C GLY A 34 -1.29 -31.42 4.70
N GLN A 35 -1.64 -30.15 4.47
CA GLN A 35 -0.78 -29.17 3.82
C GLN A 35 0.55 -28.94 4.52
N ILE A 36 0.59 -28.89 5.85
CA ILE A 36 1.85 -28.67 6.59
C ILE A 36 2.75 -29.92 6.55
N TYR A 37 2.16 -31.11 6.61
CA TYR A 37 2.88 -32.34 6.93
C TYR A 37 3.06 -33.32 5.77
N LEU A 38 2.11 -33.45 4.86
CA LEU A 38 2.04 -34.61 3.95
C LEU A 38 2.53 -34.29 2.53
N LEU A 39 3.23 -35.26 1.94
CA LEU A 39 3.57 -35.36 0.52
C LEU A 39 2.63 -36.31 -0.23
N ASP A 40 2.10 -37.31 0.47
CA ASP A 40 1.28 -38.39 -0.06
C ASP A 40 0.36 -38.99 1.01
N ASN A 41 -0.45 -39.97 0.64
CA ASN A 41 -1.44 -40.64 1.50
C ASN A 41 -2.44 -39.66 2.16
N PRO A 42 -3.11 -38.79 1.36
CA PRO A 42 -3.92 -37.69 1.89
C PRO A 42 -5.18 -38.13 2.65
N LEU A 43 -5.59 -39.40 2.54
CA LEU A 43 -6.77 -39.97 3.22
C LEU A 43 -6.43 -40.98 4.32
N LEU A 44 -5.14 -41.19 4.62
CA LEU A 44 -4.68 -42.20 5.59
C LEU A 44 -5.19 -43.62 5.31
N ALA A 45 -5.31 -43.98 4.02
CA ALA A 45 -5.75 -45.29 3.55
C ALA A 45 -4.79 -46.41 4.01
N GLN A 46 -3.54 -46.05 4.26
CA GLN A 46 -2.52 -46.87 4.91
C GLN A 46 -1.91 -46.14 6.11
N PRO A 47 -1.26 -46.85 7.05
CA PRO A 47 -0.50 -46.22 8.14
C PRO A 47 0.52 -45.19 7.63
N LEU A 48 0.83 -44.18 8.44
CA LEU A 48 1.80 -43.15 8.04
C LEU A 48 3.24 -43.67 8.12
N GLU A 49 3.85 -43.82 6.94
CA GLU A 49 5.28 -44.04 6.76
C GLU A 49 6.07 -42.72 6.55
N PRO A 50 7.39 -42.69 6.81
CA PRO A 50 8.23 -41.50 6.62
C PRO A 50 8.10 -40.85 5.23
N GLU A 51 7.97 -41.66 4.17
CA GLU A 51 7.91 -41.21 2.78
C GLU A 51 6.64 -40.41 2.46
N HIS A 52 5.58 -40.56 3.27
CA HIS A 52 4.36 -39.75 3.13
C HIS A 52 4.51 -38.36 3.75
N VAL A 53 5.54 -38.12 4.56
CA VAL A 53 5.74 -36.88 5.31
C VAL A 53 6.77 -35.99 4.61
N LYS A 54 6.55 -34.68 4.60
CA LYS A 54 7.49 -33.70 4.05
C LYS A 54 8.82 -33.77 4.82
N PRO A 55 9.97 -33.82 4.12
CA PRO A 55 11.28 -33.81 4.77
C PRO A 55 11.60 -32.45 5.41
N ARG A 56 10.95 -31.38 4.94
CA ARG A 56 11.02 -30.04 5.55
C ARG A 56 9.60 -29.59 5.86
N LEU A 57 9.31 -29.44 7.15
CA LEU A 57 8.01 -28.97 7.64
C LEU A 57 8.02 -27.44 7.69
N LEU A 58 7.15 -26.82 6.89
CA LEU A 58 7.00 -25.38 6.79
C LEU A 58 5.52 -25.02 6.86
N GLY A 59 5.18 -24.01 7.64
CA GLY A 59 3.81 -23.56 7.86
C GLY A 59 3.54 -23.21 9.32
N HIS A 60 2.31 -22.78 9.59
CA HIS A 60 1.88 -22.37 10.92
C HIS A 60 0.56 -23.05 11.27
N TRP A 61 0.53 -23.74 12.41
CA TRP A 61 -0.68 -24.34 12.95
C TRP A 61 -1.40 -23.42 13.91
N GLY A 62 -0.67 -22.67 14.74
CA GLY A 62 -1.22 -22.09 15.97
C GLY A 62 -2.44 -21.17 15.79
N THR A 63 -2.53 -20.43 14.69
CA THR A 63 -3.68 -19.56 14.40
C THR A 63 -4.76 -20.24 13.55
N THR A 64 -4.38 -21.26 12.79
CA THR A 64 -5.16 -21.87 11.70
C THR A 64 -6.53 -22.43 12.14
N PRO A 65 -6.65 -23.18 13.25
CA PRO A 65 -7.96 -23.71 13.65
C PRO A 65 -8.94 -22.61 14.05
N GLY A 66 -8.45 -21.50 14.64
CA GLY A 66 -9.30 -20.34 14.95
C GLY A 66 -9.81 -19.64 13.69
N LEU A 67 -8.97 -19.52 12.66
CA LEU A 67 -9.37 -18.96 11.37
C LEU A 67 -10.40 -19.83 10.67
N ASN A 68 -10.17 -21.14 10.63
CA ASN A 68 -11.11 -22.10 10.06
C ASN A 68 -12.47 -22.08 10.78
N LEU A 69 -12.48 -21.90 12.10
CA LEU A 69 -13.70 -21.79 12.90
C LEU A 69 -14.51 -20.57 12.46
N ILE A 70 -13.87 -19.40 12.40
CA ILE A 70 -14.53 -18.15 12.00
C ILE A 70 -15.07 -18.29 10.57
N TYR A 71 -14.28 -18.84 9.65
CA TYR A 71 -14.68 -19.03 8.26
C TYR A 71 -15.92 -19.93 8.13
N ALA A 72 -15.96 -21.06 8.83
CA ALA A 72 -17.10 -21.98 8.81
C ALA A 72 -18.41 -21.31 9.29
N HIS A 73 -18.33 -20.47 10.33
CA HIS A 73 -19.49 -19.73 10.82
C HIS A 73 -19.89 -18.55 9.91
N LEU A 74 -18.93 -17.90 9.25
CA LEU A 74 -19.25 -16.89 8.23
C LEU A 74 -19.93 -17.51 7.02
N ASN A 75 -19.53 -18.72 6.60
CA ASN A 75 -20.22 -19.48 5.56
C ASN A 75 -21.70 -19.74 5.93
N ARG A 76 -21.98 -20.09 7.18
CA ARG A 76 -23.35 -20.18 7.71
C ARG A 76 -24.08 -18.84 7.59
N ILE A 77 -23.48 -17.74 8.04
CA ILE A 77 -24.09 -16.40 7.96
C ILE A 77 -24.45 -16.03 6.53
N ILE A 78 -23.52 -16.21 5.59
CA ILE A 78 -23.72 -15.92 4.17
C ILE A 78 -24.88 -16.75 3.61
N ARG A 79 -24.91 -18.06 3.89
CA ARG A 79 -25.98 -18.95 3.41
C ARG A 79 -27.36 -18.58 3.98
N ASN A 80 -27.42 -18.27 5.27
CA ASN A 80 -28.69 -18.00 5.95
C ASN A 80 -29.25 -16.61 5.60
N ARG A 81 -28.39 -15.66 5.21
CA ARG A 81 -28.76 -14.24 5.06
C ARG A 81 -28.51 -13.64 3.67
N ASP A 82 -27.93 -14.40 2.75
CA ASP A 82 -27.37 -13.88 1.48
C ASP A 82 -26.40 -12.70 1.67
N ALA A 83 -25.64 -12.71 2.77
CA ALA A 83 -24.73 -11.62 3.10
C ALA A 83 -23.55 -11.54 2.12
N ASN A 84 -23.21 -10.32 1.69
CA ASN A 84 -21.98 -10.07 0.92
C ASN A 84 -20.80 -9.90 1.89
N VAL A 85 -19.93 -10.90 1.96
CA VAL A 85 -18.82 -10.93 2.94
C VAL A 85 -17.50 -11.20 2.25
N ILE A 86 -16.47 -10.45 2.65
CA ILE A 86 -15.06 -10.82 2.40
C ILE A 86 -14.32 -11.03 3.73
N TYR A 87 -13.24 -11.81 3.67
CA TYR A 87 -12.45 -12.19 4.83
C TYR A 87 -11.05 -11.57 4.77
N ILE A 88 -10.71 -10.71 5.73
CA ILE A 88 -9.35 -10.18 5.91
C ILE A 88 -8.64 -10.98 6.99
N THR A 89 -7.51 -11.60 6.61
CA THR A 89 -6.72 -12.45 7.52
C THR A 89 -5.52 -11.69 8.05
N GLY A 90 -5.66 -10.98 9.18
CA GLY A 90 -4.54 -10.34 9.85
C GLY A 90 -3.40 -11.29 10.22
N PRO A 91 -3.65 -12.43 10.91
CA PRO A 91 -2.64 -13.46 11.10
C PRO A 91 -2.46 -14.29 9.82
N GLY A 92 -2.01 -13.66 8.74
CA GLY A 92 -1.92 -14.21 7.39
C GLY A 92 -0.94 -15.37 7.23
N HIS A 93 -0.08 -15.60 8.22
CA HIS A 93 0.71 -16.84 8.34
C HIS A 93 -0.15 -18.11 8.49
N GLY A 94 -1.45 -17.97 8.78
CA GLY A 94 -2.49 -19.01 8.73
C GLY A 94 -2.95 -19.41 7.32
N GLY A 95 -2.11 -19.20 6.29
CA GLY A 95 -2.35 -19.58 4.90
C GLY A 95 -3.01 -20.94 4.64
N PRO A 96 -2.60 -22.06 5.29
CA PRO A 96 -3.16 -23.36 4.95
C PRO A 96 -4.66 -23.45 5.27
N GLY A 97 -5.15 -22.70 6.25
CA GLY A 97 -6.59 -22.65 6.56
C GLY A 97 -7.39 -21.99 5.45
N LEU A 98 -6.93 -20.86 4.93
CA LEU A 98 -7.65 -20.13 3.88
C LEU A 98 -7.58 -20.87 2.54
N VAL A 99 -6.45 -21.52 2.23
CA VAL A 99 -6.33 -22.42 1.08
C VAL A 99 -7.28 -23.62 1.22
N ALA A 100 -7.37 -24.23 2.41
CA ALA A 100 -8.30 -25.33 2.67
C ALA A 100 -9.76 -24.88 2.46
N ASN A 101 -10.14 -23.70 2.96
CA ASN A 101 -11.48 -23.16 2.75
C ASN A 101 -11.77 -22.90 1.28
N ALA A 102 -10.87 -22.22 0.55
CA ALA A 102 -11.05 -21.97 -0.88
C ALA A 102 -11.16 -23.26 -1.71
N TYR A 103 -10.46 -24.33 -1.28
CA TYR A 103 -10.57 -25.66 -1.90
C TYR A 103 -11.92 -26.31 -1.62
N LEU A 104 -12.40 -26.30 -0.37
CA LEU A 104 -13.72 -26.86 -0.04
C LEU A 104 -14.89 -26.04 -0.61
N GLU A 105 -14.70 -24.75 -0.87
CA GLU A 105 -15.64 -23.90 -1.62
C GLU A 105 -15.63 -24.17 -3.14
N GLY A 106 -14.69 -24.97 -3.64
CA GLY A 106 -14.50 -25.31 -5.06
C GLY A 106 -13.73 -24.26 -5.87
N THR A 107 -13.68 -23.01 -5.41
CA THR A 107 -13.02 -21.91 -6.11
C THR A 107 -11.54 -22.16 -6.40
N TYR A 108 -10.85 -22.86 -5.49
CA TYR A 108 -9.45 -23.20 -5.72
C TYR A 108 -9.26 -24.08 -6.95
N SER A 109 -10.15 -25.05 -7.19
CA SER A 109 -10.12 -25.93 -8.36
C SER A 109 -10.61 -25.24 -9.63
N GLU A 110 -11.51 -24.24 -9.50
CA GLU A 110 -11.91 -23.36 -10.62
C GLU A 110 -10.73 -22.52 -11.14
N VAL A 111 -9.87 -22.05 -10.22
CA VAL A 111 -8.70 -21.21 -10.54
C VAL A 111 -7.48 -22.05 -10.94
N TYR A 112 -7.20 -23.11 -10.18
CA TYR A 112 -6.05 -24.00 -10.34
C TYR A 112 -6.51 -25.37 -10.82
N THR A 113 -6.84 -25.47 -12.10
CA THR A 113 -7.48 -26.65 -12.72
C THR A 113 -6.69 -27.96 -12.60
N GLY A 114 -5.41 -27.91 -12.21
CA GLY A 114 -4.60 -29.10 -11.93
C GLY A 114 -4.83 -29.72 -10.55
N ILE A 115 -5.56 -29.04 -9.67
CA ILE A 115 -5.88 -29.42 -8.29
C ILE A 115 -7.39 -29.73 -8.23
N GLU A 116 -7.76 -30.95 -8.61
CA GLU A 116 -9.15 -31.40 -8.70
C GLU A 116 -9.76 -31.70 -7.32
N GLU A 117 -11.08 -31.86 -7.23
CA GLU A 117 -11.78 -32.11 -5.96
C GLU A 117 -11.84 -33.61 -5.61
N ASP A 118 -10.70 -34.30 -5.65
CA ASP A 118 -10.56 -35.75 -5.42
C ASP A 118 -9.29 -36.10 -4.63
N ALA A 119 -9.01 -37.40 -4.43
CA ALA A 119 -7.85 -37.86 -3.68
C ALA A 119 -6.51 -37.42 -4.28
N GLU A 120 -6.41 -37.34 -5.61
CA GLU A 120 -5.19 -36.91 -6.29
C GLU A 120 -5.01 -35.38 -6.18
N GLY A 121 -6.09 -34.63 -6.28
CA GLY A 121 -6.12 -33.20 -6.01
C GLY A 121 -5.77 -32.86 -4.57
N LEU A 122 -6.28 -33.60 -3.58
CA LEU A 122 -5.87 -33.50 -2.18
C LEU A 122 -4.37 -33.75 -2.01
N ARG A 123 -3.83 -34.79 -2.67
CA ARG A 123 -2.39 -35.10 -2.65
C ARG A 123 -1.57 -33.93 -3.19
N LYS A 124 -1.97 -33.35 -4.33
CA LYS A 124 -1.30 -32.20 -4.93
C LYS A 124 -1.43 -30.94 -4.07
N LEU A 125 -2.62 -30.67 -3.52
CA LEU A 125 -2.91 -29.57 -2.59
C LEU A 125 -1.98 -29.62 -1.38
N PHE A 126 -1.82 -30.80 -0.78
CA PHE A 126 -0.93 -30.98 0.35
C PHE A 126 0.52 -30.77 -0.05
N ARG A 127 0.94 -31.41 -1.14
CA ARG A 127 2.32 -31.37 -1.62
C ARG A 127 2.79 -29.95 -1.96
N GLN A 128 1.97 -29.14 -2.63
CA GLN A 128 2.37 -27.81 -3.12
C GLN A 128 2.54 -26.77 -2.02
N PHE A 129 1.90 -26.92 -0.87
CA PHE A 129 1.94 -25.92 0.19
C PHE A 129 3.35 -25.75 0.75
N SER A 130 3.88 -24.52 0.73
CA SER A 130 5.25 -24.18 1.20
C SER A 130 6.33 -25.08 0.61
N PHE A 131 6.17 -25.50 -0.65
CA PHE A 131 7.07 -26.41 -1.34
C PHE A 131 7.78 -25.70 -2.50
N PRO A 132 9.02 -26.09 -2.87
CA PRO A 132 9.68 -25.52 -4.05
C PRO A 132 8.83 -25.67 -5.32
N GLY A 133 8.53 -24.55 -5.98
CA GLY A 133 7.65 -24.50 -7.15
C GLY A 133 6.15 -24.63 -6.85
N GLY A 134 5.77 -24.62 -5.57
CA GLY A 134 4.38 -24.62 -5.11
C GLY A 134 3.90 -23.24 -4.66
N ILE A 135 3.04 -23.20 -3.64
CA ILE A 135 2.40 -21.97 -3.15
C ILE A 135 3.03 -21.46 -1.84
N PRO A 136 2.89 -20.15 -1.53
CA PRO A 136 3.41 -19.57 -0.28
C PRO A 136 2.78 -20.13 0.99
N SER A 137 3.39 -19.83 2.13
CA SER A 137 2.89 -20.20 3.47
C SER A 137 1.81 -19.26 4.02
N HIS A 138 1.69 -18.06 3.44
CA HIS A 138 0.77 -17.01 3.86
C HIS A 138 -0.47 -16.93 2.97
N VAL A 139 -1.46 -16.13 3.35
CA VAL A 139 -2.67 -15.82 2.56
C VAL A 139 -2.33 -14.87 1.39
N ALA A 140 -1.31 -15.21 0.61
CA ALA A 140 -0.75 -14.39 -0.46
C ALA A 140 -1.71 -14.20 -1.64
N ALA A 141 -1.32 -13.38 -2.63
CA ALA A 141 -2.13 -13.06 -3.81
C ALA A 141 -2.58 -14.30 -4.61
N GLN A 142 -1.85 -15.41 -4.52
CA GLN A 142 -2.22 -16.72 -5.10
C GLN A 142 -3.48 -17.32 -4.46
N THR A 143 -3.91 -16.88 -3.29
CA THR A 143 -5.09 -17.44 -2.59
C THR A 143 -6.35 -16.74 -3.08
N PRO A 144 -7.31 -17.45 -3.70
CA PRO A 144 -8.62 -16.87 -4.02
C PRO A 144 -9.31 -16.38 -2.73
N GLY A 145 -9.91 -15.20 -2.78
CA GLY A 145 -10.49 -14.53 -1.61
C GLY A 145 -9.55 -13.59 -0.87
N SER A 146 -8.24 -13.61 -1.16
CA SER A 146 -7.30 -12.70 -0.51
C SER A 146 -7.22 -11.35 -1.19
N ILE A 147 -7.22 -10.29 -0.39
CA ILE A 147 -6.71 -8.94 -0.70
C ILE A 147 -5.70 -8.45 0.35
N HIS A 148 -5.27 -9.33 1.26
CA HIS A 148 -4.38 -8.97 2.36
C HIS A 148 -3.55 -10.19 2.74
N GLU A 149 -2.24 -10.13 2.55
CA GLU A 149 -1.35 -11.27 2.79
C GLU A 149 -1.13 -11.55 4.28
N GLY A 150 -1.10 -10.52 5.13
CA GLY A 150 -0.90 -10.66 6.57
C GLY A 150 0.46 -11.25 6.95
N GLY A 151 1.49 -11.00 6.14
CA GLY A 151 2.89 -11.35 6.43
C GLY A 151 3.54 -10.31 7.34
N GLU A 152 3.63 -9.06 6.86
CA GLU A 152 3.93 -7.92 7.71
C GLU A 152 2.65 -7.50 8.43
N LEU A 153 2.64 -7.73 9.74
CA LEU A 153 1.47 -7.56 10.59
C LEU A 153 1.20 -6.08 10.88
N GLY A 154 -0.08 -5.71 10.94
CA GLY A 154 -0.53 -4.39 11.41
C GLY A 154 -1.57 -3.72 10.52
N TYR A 155 -1.73 -4.20 9.28
CA TYR A 155 -2.52 -3.50 8.26
C TYR A 155 -3.93 -4.07 8.06
N ALA A 156 -4.30 -5.14 8.77
CA ALA A 156 -5.57 -5.84 8.54
C ALA A 156 -6.77 -4.92 8.68
N LEU A 157 -6.86 -4.18 9.78
CA LEU A 157 -8.00 -3.32 10.05
C LEU A 157 -8.07 -2.15 9.07
N VAL A 158 -6.94 -1.53 8.73
CA VAL A 158 -6.92 -0.39 7.80
C VAL A 158 -7.28 -0.80 6.37
N HIS A 159 -6.82 -1.96 5.91
CA HIS A 159 -7.25 -2.52 4.62
C HIS A 159 -8.74 -2.86 4.65
N ALA A 160 -9.25 -3.36 5.78
CA ALA A 160 -10.66 -3.69 5.92
C ALA A 160 -11.56 -2.45 5.81
N PHE A 161 -11.16 -1.33 6.42
CA PHE A 161 -11.89 -0.06 6.28
C PHE A 161 -11.78 0.49 4.85
N GLY A 162 -10.59 0.46 4.24
CA GLY A 162 -10.39 0.81 2.84
C GLY A 162 -11.31 0.04 1.90
N ALA A 163 -11.46 -1.27 2.13
CA ALA A 163 -12.35 -2.15 1.40
C ALA A 163 -13.85 -1.85 1.64
N ALA A 164 -14.22 -1.36 2.82
CA ALA A 164 -15.62 -1.06 3.14
C ALA A 164 -16.09 0.29 2.57
N PHE A 165 -15.18 1.26 2.37
CA PHE A 165 -15.56 2.59 1.87
C PHE A 165 -16.22 2.54 0.50
N ASP A 166 -17.41 3.15 0.43
CA ASP A 166 -18.37 3.14 -0.67
C ASP A 166 -18.69 1.76 -1.28
N ASN A 167 -18.65 0.72 -0.45
CA ASN A 167 -19.19 -0.61 -0.75
C ASN A 167 -20.37 -0.90 0.19
N PRO A 168 -21.55 -0.29 -0.01
CA PRO A 168 -22.63 -0.22 0.99
C PRO A 168 -23.16 -1.59 1.44
N ASP A 169 -23.12 -2.60 0.58
CA ASP A 169 -23.66 -3.92 0.92
C ASP A 169 -22.61 -4.88 1.48
N LEU A 170 -21.34 -4.46 1.54
CA LEU A 170 -20.21 -5.30 1.92
C LEU A 170 -20.00 -5.31 3.43
N VAL A 171 -19.91 -6.51 4.02
CA VAL A 171 -19.34 -6.71 5.35
C VAL A 171 -17.92 -7.26 5.21
N VAL A 172 -16.95 -6.54 5.76
CA VAL A 172 -15.55 -6.98 5.81
C VAL A 172 -15.30 -7.63 7.17
N ALA A 173 -15.27 -8.95 7.22
CA ALA A 173 -14.90 -9.71 8.41
C ALA A 173 -13.38 -9.66 8.59
N CYS A 174 -12.91 -8.86 9.54
CA CYS A 174 -11.48 -8.58 9.74
C CYS A 174 -10.96 -9.33 10.97
N VAL A 175 -10.26 -10.44 10.75
CA VAL A 175 -9.67 -11.21 11.85
C VAL A 175 -8.31 -10.64 12.20
N ILE A 176 -8.18 -10.24 13.47
CA ILE A 176 -7.02 -9.53 14.00
C ILE A 176 -6.25 -10.45 14.93
N GLY A 177 -4.97 -10.67 14.67
CA GLY A 177 -4.11 -11.38 15.62
C GLY A 177 -3.95 -10.57 16.90
N ASP A 178 -4.07 -11.19 18.07
CA ASP A 178 -3.81 -10.49 19.34
C ASP A 178 -2.35 -10.03 19.50
N GLY A 179 -1.40 -10.68 18.83
CA GLY A 179 -0.02 -10.19 18.68
C GLY A 179 0.12 -9.08 17.64
N GLU A 180 -0.68 -9.10 16.57
CA GLU A 180 -0.77 -8.02 15.58
C GLU A 180 -1.29 -6.74 16.26
N ALA A 181 -2.24 -6.87 17.20
CA ALA A 181 -2.85 -5.77 17.95
C ALA A 181 -1.87 -4.95 18.80
N GLU A 182 -0.63 -5.41 18.95
CA GLU A 182 0.45 -4.68 19.63
C GLU A 182 1.20 -3.73 18.69
N THR A 183 0.98 -3.81 17.38
CA THR A 183 1.65 -2.95 16.39
C THR A 183 1.04 -1.55 16.36
N GLY A 184 1.88 -0.54 16.11
CA GLY A 184 1.44 0.86 15.98
C GLY A 184 0.33 1.07 14.93
N PRO A 185 0.48 0.56 13.69
CA PRO A 185 -0.54 0.70 12.65
C PRO A 185 -1.91 0.12 13.06
N LEU A 186 -1.94 -1.07 13.67
CA LEU A 186 -3.20 -1.68 14.07
C LEU A 186 -3.85 -0.96 15.25
N ALA A 187 -3.05 -0.53 16.23
CA ALA A 187 -3.54 0.24 17.37
C ALA A 187 -4.22 1.56 16.91
N ALA A 188 -3.64 2.25 15.92
CA ALA A 188 -4.26 3.40 15.29
C ALA A 188 -5.49 3.02 14.42
N GLY A 189 -5.47 1.84 13.78
CA GLY A 189 -6.52 1.36 12.90
C GLY A 189 -7.91 1.29 13.53
N TRP A 190 -8.01 1.12 14.85
CA TRP A 190 -9.27 1.15 15.60
C TRP A 190 -10.02 2.49 15.51
N HIS A 191 -9.34 3.59 15.12
CA HIS A 191 -9.95 4.90 14.89
C HIS A 191 -10.65 5.03 13.54
N SER A 192 -10.50 4.07 12.63
CA SER A 192 -11.11 4.16 11.29
C SER A 192 -12.64 4.19 11.31
N ASN A 193 -13.30 3.69 12.37
CA ASN A 193 -14.75 3.78 12.53
C ASN A 193 -15.29 5.22 12.73
N LYS A 194 -14.42 6.22 12.94
CA LYS A 194 -14.80 7.65 12.96
C LYS A 194 -14.95 8.23 11.55
N PHE A 195 -14.62 7.43 10.53
CA PHE A 195 -14.65 7.79 9.12
C PHE A 195 -15.52 6.85 8.27
N LEU A 196 -16.19 5.87 8.90
CA LEU A 196 -17.06 4.92 8.20
C LEU A 196 -18.52 5.38 8.32
N ASN A 197 -19.08 5.87 7.23
CA ASN A 197 -20.43 6.36 7.13
C ASN A 197 -21.42 5.24 6.78
N PRO A 198 -22.29 4.79 7.72
CA PRO A 198 -23.21 3.67 7.47
C PRO A 198 -24.24 3.92 6.35
N ALA A 199 -24.44 5.18 5.93
CA ALA A 199 -25.36 5.52 4.86
C ALA A 199 -24.82 5.14 3.47
N VAL A 200 -23.50 5.21 3.26
CA VAL A 200 -22.87 5.04 1.94
C VAL A 200 -21.78 3.97 1.90
N ASP A 201 -21.16 3.69 3.04
CA ASP A 201 -20.11 2.69 3.19
C ASP A 201 -20.70 1.34 3.65
N GLY A 202 -19.87 0.31 3.50
CA GLY A 202 -20.12 -1.02 4.07
C GLY A 202 -19.94 -1.04 5.59
N ALA A 203 -19.63 -2.23 6.11
CA ALA A 203 -19.37 -2.45 7.52
C ALA A 203 -18.06 -3.21 7.68
N VAL A 204 -17.29 -2.87 8.71
CA VAL A 204 -16.17 -3.69 9.16
C VAL A 204 -16.61 -4.40 10.42
N LEU A 205 -16.46 -5.72 10.47
CA LEU A 205 -16.64 -6.54 11.66
C LEU A 205 -15.27 -6.99 12.16
N PRO A 206 -14.65 -6.29 13.13
CA PRO A 206 -13.40 -6.72 13.71
C PRO A 206 -13.62 -7.96 14.58
N ILE A 207 -12.78 -8.97 14.40
CA ILE A 207 -12.75 -10.19 15.20
C ILE A 207 -11.36 -10.30 15.82
N LEU A 208 -11.23 -9.88 17.08
CA LEU A 208 -9.99 -10.00 17.83
C LEU A 208 -9.77 -11.47 18.19
N HIS A 209 -8.84 -12.11 17.48
CA HIS A 209 -8.48 -13.51 17.70
C HIS A 209 -7.51 -13.63 18.88
N LEU A 210 -8.09 -13.64 20.08
CA LEU A 210 -7.42 -13.61 21.36
C LEU A 210 -6.96 -15.00 21.81
N ASN A 211 -6.07 -15.61 21.02
CA ASN A 211 -5.59 -16.97 21.28
C ASN A 211 -4.50 -17.06 22.37
N GLY A 212 -4.06 -15.90 22.87
CA GLY A 212 -3.28 -15.76 24.09
C GLY A 212 -1.77 -15.63 23.89
N TYR A 213 -1.28 -15.84 22.67
CA TYR A 213 0.15 -15.94 22.40
C TYR A 213 0.53 -15.45 20.99
N LYS A 214 1.75 -14.90 20.88
CA LYS A 214 2.45 -14.63 19.62
C LYS A 214 3.49 -15.73 19.33
N ILE A 215 4.68 -15.41 18.83
CA ILE A 215 5.69 -16.41 18.45
C ILE A 215 6.20 -17.19 19.67
N ALA A 216 6.67 -16.47 20.69
CA ALA A 216 7.34 -17.05 21.85
C ALA A 216 6.92 -16.37 23.17
N ASN A 217 5.85 -15.58 23.14
CA ASN A 217 5.38 -14.78 24.26
C ASN A 217 3.86 -14.82 24.35
N PRO A 218 3.29 -14.56 25.54
CA PRO A 218 1.91 -14.13 25.60
C PRO A 218 1.69 -12.78 24.91
N THR A 219 0.43 -12.44 24.68
CA THR A 219 0.01 -11.15 24.09
C THR A 219 -0.52 -10.20 25.16
N VAL A 220 -0.32 -8.89 24.99
CA VAL A 220 -0.71 -7.88 25.98
C VAL A 220 -2.21 -7.92 26.24
N LEU A 221 -3.03 -7.86 25.19
CA LEU A 221 -4.49 -7.85 25.31
C LEU A 221 -5.07 -9.14 25.91
N ALA A 222 -4.34 -10.26 25.81
CA ALA A 222 -4.78 -11.50 26.44
C ALA A 222 -4.50 -11.56 27.95
N ARG A 223 -3.64 -10.67 28.48
CA ARG A 223 -3.16 -10.70 29.87
C ARG A 223 -3.67 -9.54 30.73
N ILE A 224 -4.19 -8.48 30.13
CA ILE A 224 -4.89 -7.44 30.88
C ILE A 224 -6.23 -7.97 31.44
N PRO A 225 -6.76 -7.39 32.53
CA PRO A 225 -8.09 -7.69 33.03
C PRO A 225 -9.16 -7.53 31.95
N HIS A 226 -10.16 -8.42 31.96
CA HIS A 226 -11.26 -8.37 30.99
C HIS A 226 -11.98 -7.01 30.95
N THR A 227 -12.19 -6.40 32.12
CA THR A 227 -12.82 -5.07 32.22
C THR A 227 -11.98 -3.96 31.58
N GLU A 228 -10.65 -4.07 31.61
CA GLU A 228 -9.76 -3.12 30.91
C GLU A 228 -9.84 -3.30 29.40
N LEU A 229 -9.87 -4.55 28.92
CA LEU A 229 -10.04 -4.86 27.50
C LEU A 229 -11.39 -4.32 26.97
N GLU A 230 -12.49 -4.56 27.68
CA GLU A 230 -13.80 -4.04 27.29
C GLU A 230 -13.84 -2.50 27.31
N ALA A 231 -13.25 -1.87 28.33
CA ALA A 231 -13.19 -0.42 28.42
C ALA A 231 -12.40 0.19 27.26
N LEU A 232 -11.27 -0.43 26.87
CA LEU A 232 -10.48 0.00 25.72
C LEU A 232 -11.28 -0.09 24.41
N LEU A 233 -11.91 -1.23 24.15
CA LEU A 233 -12.69 -1.45 22.92
C LEU A 233 -13.92 -0.54 22.83
N ARG A 234 -14.60 -0.31 23.97
CA ARG A 234 -15.68 0.68 24.06
C ARG A 234 -15.17 2.11 23.88
N GLY A 235 -13.98 2.43 24.40
CA GLY A 235 -13.31 3.71 24.19
C GLY A 235 -13.00 3.98 22.71
N TYR A 236 -12.70 2.95 21.94
CA TYR A 236 -12.60 3.04 20.47
C TYR A 236 -13.96 3.16 19.77
N GLY A 237 -15.09 3.05 20.48
CA GLY A 237 -16.42 3.18 19.90
C GLY A 237 -17.00 1.87 19.36
N TYR A 238 -16.60 0.73 19.92
CA TYR A 238 -17.16 -0.58 19.59
C TYR A 238 -18.00 -1.17 20.72
N ARG A 239 -18.92 -2.08 20.36
CA ARG A 239 -19.64 -2.96 21.26
C ARG A 239 -18.96 -4.34 21.25
N PRO A 240 -18.14 -4.69 22.26
CA PRO A 240 -17.49 -5.99 22.31
C PRO A 240 -18.51 -7.10 22.63
N ILE A 241 -18.48 -8.18 21.85
CA ILE A 241 -19.21 -9.43 22.04
C ILE A 241 -18.17 -10.52 22.31
N THR A 242 -18.14 -11.07 23.52
CA THR A 242 -17.12 -12.05 23.92
C THR A 242 -17.59 -13.47 23.66
N VAL A 243 -16.76 -14.25 22.96
CA VAL A 243 -16.88 -15.70 22.80
C VAL A 243 -15.66 -16.33 23.46
N GLU A 244 -15.87 -17.20 24.45
CA GLU A 244 -14.77 -17.78 25.23
C GLU A 244 -15.02 -19.25 25.55
N GLY A 245 -13.98 -20.08 25.40
CA GLY A 245 -14.01 -21.48 25.79
C GLY A 245 -12.99 -22.36 25.04
N ASP A 246 -12.92 -23.62 25.45
CA ASP A 246 -12.11 -24.67 24.84
C ASP A 246 -12.92 -25.95 24.52
N ASP A 247 -14.22 -25.97 24.83
CA ASP A 247 -15.18 -26.98 24.39
C ASP A 247 -15.80 -26.59 23.03
N PRO A 248 -15.56 -27.38 21.96
CA PRO A 248 -16.06 -27.05 20.62
C PRO A 248 -17.55 -26.79 20.54
N SER A 249 -18.39 -27.65 21.14
CA SER A 249 -19.84 -27.55 21.03
C SER A 249 -20.36 -26.24 21.63
N SER A 250 -19.87 -25.88 22.82
CA SER A 250 -20.18 -24.61 23.48
C SER A 250 -19.70 -23.41 22.65
N VAL A 251 -18.46 -23.44 22.14
CA VAL A 251 -17.91 -22.33 21.35
C VAL A 251 -18.65 -22.14 20.03
N HIS A 252 -19.07 -23.22 19.35
CA HIS A 252 -19.90 -23.12 18.14
C HIS A 252 -21.23 -22.42 18.45
N GLN A 253 -21.93 -22.80 19.52
CA GLN A 253 -23.19 -22.15 19.92
C GLN A 253 -22.99 -20.66 20.24
N GLN A 254 -21.94 -20.33 21.01
CA GLN A 254 -21.62 -18.94 21.36
C GLN A 254 -21.24 -18.10 20.14
N LEU A 255 -20.40 -18.64 19.24
CA LEU A 255 -19.96 -17.91 18.05
C LEU A 255 -21.09 -17.71 17.05
N ALA A 256 -21.98 -18.69 16.89
CA ALA A 256 -23.19 -18.52 16.08
C ALA A 256 -24.08 -17.41 16.63
N ALA A 257 -24.32 -17.39 17.94
CA ALA A 257 -25.09 -16.33 18.60
C ALA A 257 -24.43 -14.95 18.45
N ALA A 258 -23.10 -14.88 18.61
CA ALA A 258 -22.35 -13.63 18.51
C ALA A 258 -22.35 -13.06 17.09
N LEU A 259 -22.22 -13.92 16.07
CA LEU A 259 -22.30 -13.49 14.68
C LEU A 259 -23.72 -13.13 14.28
N ASP A 260 -24.74 -13.86 14.75
CA ASP A 260 -26.14 -13.48 14.50
C ASP A 260 -26.46 -12.10 15.10
N ASP A 261 -26.06 -11.84 16.35
CA ASP A 261 -26.19 -10.54 17.02
C ASP A 261 -25.42 -9.44 16.26
N ALA A 262 -24.15 -9.68 15.89
CA ALA A 262 -23.35 -8.69 15.18
C ALA A 262 -23.95 -8.32 13.81
N PHE A 263 -24.43 -9.31 13.04
CA PHE A 263 -25.04 -9.04 11.73
C PHE A 263 -26.44 -8.42 11.85
N ASP A 264 -27.22 -8.75 12.89
CA ASP A 264 -28.48 -8.06 13.17
C ASP A 264 -28.25 -6.58 13.52
N ASP A 265 -27.21 -6.29 14.31
CA ASP A 265 -26.82 -4.94 14.69
C ASP A 265 -26.31 -4.14 13.48
N ILE A 266 -25.43 -4.72 12.64
CA ILE A 266 -24.99 -4.10 11.38
C ILE A 266 -26.20 -3.77 10.49
N ALA A 267 -27.12 -4.73 10.29
CA ALA A 267 -28.32 -4.49 9.49
C ALA A 267 -29.24 -3.43 10.11
N SER A 268 -29.30 -3.33 11.44
CA SER A 268 -30.04 -2.29 12.15
C SER A 268 -29.41 -0.91 11.94
N ILE A 269 -28.08 -0.81 12.06
CA ILE A 269 -27.30 0.40 11.81
C ILE A 269 -27.50 0.89 10.38
N TRP A 270 -27.37 0.01 9.38
CA TRP A 270 -27.61 0.37 7.98
C TRP A 270 -29.04 0.84 7.73
N ARG A 271 -30.06 0.14 8.26
CA ARG A 271 -31.47 0.58 8.15
C ARG A 271 -31.69 1.94 8.80
N ALA A 272 -31.15 2.16 9.99
CA ALA A 272 -31.28 3.43 10.70
C ALA A 272 -30.64 4.59 9.92
N ALA A 273 -29.47 4.38 9.31
CA ALA A 273 -28.78 5.40 8.53
C ALA A 273 -29.46 5.65 7.17
N ARG A 274 -29.81 4.59 6.44
CA ARG A 274 -30.29 4.65 5.04
C ARG A 274 -31.77 4.97 4.92
N ASP A 275 -32.60 4.39 5.79
CA ASP A 275 -34.06 4.58 5.76
C ASP A 275 -34.51 5.58 6.83
N GLY A 276 -33.84 5.57 7.99
CA GLY A 276 -34.21 6.39 9.16
C GLY A 276 -33.55 7.77 9.20
N GLY A 277 -32.54 8.03 8.35
CA GLY A 277 -31.81 9.30 8.31
C GLY A 277 -30.95 9.58 9.54
N VAL A 278 -30.57 8.55 10.32
CA VAL A 278 -29.66 8.71 11.46
C VAL A 278 -28.26 9.02 10.95
N THR A 279 -27.77 10.22 11.21
CA THR A 279 -26.45 10.71 10.77
C THR A 279 -25.38 10.59 11.85
N GLU A 280 -25.74 10.21 13.08
CA GLU A 280 -24.79 10.05 14.18
C GLU A 280 -23.95 8.78 14.00
N ARG A 281 -22.69 8.83 14.46
CA ARG A 281 -21.82 7.66 14.42
C ARG A 281 -22.36 6.53 15.30
N PRO A 282 -22.57 5.33 14.74
CA PRO A 282 -23.03 4.20 15.53
C PRO A 282 -21.90 3.62 16.39
N VAL A 283 -22.30 2.79 17.36
CA VAL A 283 -21.37 1.91 18.08
C VAL A 283 -21.35 0.57 17.35
N TRP A 284 -20.31 0.34 16.55
CA TRP A 284 -20.21 -0.87 15.73
C TRP A 284 -19.95 -2.13 16.58
N PRO A 285 -20.54 -3.29 16.24
CA PRO A 285 -20.21 -4.53 16.92
C PRO A 285 -18.79 -4.98 16.60
N MET A 286 -18.15 -5.64 17.55
CA MET A 286 -16.90 -6.36 17.35
C MET A 286 -16.89 -7.63 18.19
N ILE A 287 -16.16 -8.65 17.75
CA ILE A 287 -16.10 -9.95 18.44
C ILE A 287 -14.73 -10.10 19.09
N VAL A 288 -14.71 -10.49 20.37
CA VAL A 288 -13.51 -10.97 21.06
C VAL A 288 -13.60 -12.49 21.12
N LEU A 289 -12.80 -13.18 20.31
CA LEU A 289 -12.75 -14.64 20.26
C LEU A 289 -11.57 -15.16 21.08
N ARG A 290 -11.84 -15.63 22.30
CA ARG A 290 -10.85 -16.21 23.21
C ARG A 290 -10.89 -17.74 23.17
N THR A 291 -10.07 -18.33 22.31
CA THR A 291 -9.92 -19.78 22.13
C THR A 291 -8.45 -20.19 22.23
N PRO A 292 -8.10 -21.44 22.59
CA PRO A 292 -6.70 -21.85 22.70
C PRO A 292 -5.89 -21.66 21.41
N LYS A 293 -4.64 -21.20 21.49
CA LYS A 293 -3.72 -21.27 20.34
C LYS A 293 -3.40 -22.72 19.98
N GLY A 294 -3.47 -23.06 18.70
CA GLY A 294 -3.24 -24.42 18.20
C GLY A 294 -4.34 -25.42 18.58
N TRP A 295 -5.55 -24.92 18.86
CA TRP A 295 -6.70 -25.70 19.31
C TRP A 295 -6.98 -26.91 18.42
N THR A 296 -7.37 -28.04 19.02
CA THR A 296 -7.60 -29.35 18.38
C THR A 296 -6.33 -30.09 17.98
N GLY A 297 -5.16 -29.46 18.16
CA GLY A 297 -3.86 -30.05 17.89
C GLY A 297 -3.32 -30.94 19.02
N PRO A 298 -2.04 -31.32 18.95
CA PRO A 298 -1.38 -32.04 20.03
C PRO A 298 -1.40 -31.24 21.33
N LYS A 299 -1.93 -31.84 22.41
CA LYS A 299 -1.99 -31.21 23.73
C LYS A 299 -0.61 -31.11 24.38
N GLU A 300 0.19 -32.16 24.23
CA GLU A 300 1.53 -32.30 24.78
C GLU A 300 2.45 -33.01 23.77
N VAL A 301 3.69 -32.53 23.65
CA VAL A 301 4.76 -33.14 22.84
C VAL A 301 6.03 -33.11 23.69
N ASP A 302 6.74 -34.23 23.81
CA ASP A 302 7.96 -34.35 24.63
C ASP A 302 7.81 -33.83 26.08
N GLY A 303 6.69 -34.13 26.73
CA GLY A 303 6.40 -33.69 28.10
C GLY A 303 6.09 -32.19 28.23
N LYS A 304 5.94 -31.47 27.12
CA LYS A 304 5.68 -30.02 27.09
C LYS A 304 4.29 -29.76 26.54
N ARG A 305 3.49 -28.97 27.27
CA ARG A 305 2.20 -28.48 26.78
C ARG A 305 2.40 -27.66 25.50
N VAL A 306 1.60 -27.98 24.47
CA VAL A 306 1.61 -27.35 23.15
C VAL A 306 0.32 -26.57 22.88
N GLU A 307 -0.84 -27.23 22.88
CA GLU A 307 -2.14 -26.55 22.77
C GLU A 307 -2.35 -25.53 23.89
N GLY A 308 -2.86 -24.35 23.52
CA GLY A 308 -3.05 -23.23 24.43
C GLY A 308 -1.73 -22.59 24.85
N THR A 309 -0.67 -22.74 24.05
CA THR A 309 0.64 -22.11 24.30
C THR A 309 1.27 -21.61 23.00
N TRP A 310 2.30 -20.77 23.11
CA TRP A 310 3.10 -20.29 21.98
C TRP A 310 3.80 -21.41 21.18
N ARG A 311 4.03 -22.60 21.78
CA ARG A 311 4.70 -23.72 21.09
C ARG A 311 3.93 -24.24 19.88
N SER A 312 2.62 -24.01 19.84
CA SER A 312 1.78 -24.34 18.70
C SER A 312 1.95 -23.41 17.50
N HIS A 313 2.69 -22.29 17.63
CA HIS A 313 2.69 -21.21 16.64
C HIS A 313 3.10 -21.66 15.23
N GLN A 314 4.24 -22.35 15.10
CA GLN A 314 4.71 -22.89 13.82
C GLN A 314 4.24 -24.33 13.64
N VAL A 315 5.16 -25.30 13.78
CA VAL A 315 4.94 -26.72 13.53
C VAL A 315 5.04 -27.48 14.87
N PRO A 316 3.90 -27.93 15.46
CA PRO A 316 3.86 -28.62 16.75
C PRO A 316 4.75 -29.86 16.87
N LEU A 317 4.77 -30.67 15.81
CA LEU A 317 5.55 -31.91 15.72
C LEU A 317 6.67 -31.71 14.70
N SER A 318 7.90 -31.40 15.12
CA SER A 318 8.99 -31.06 14.20
C SER A 318 9.80 -32.26 13.67
N GLY A 319 9.54 -33.46 14.19
CA GLY A 319 10.36 -34.66 13.96
C GLY A 319 9.61 -35.81 13.28
N THR A 320 8.50 -35.55 12.57
CA THR A 320 7.60 -36.60 12.07
C THR A 320 8.21 -37.50 10.99
N HIS A 321 9.26 -37.07 10.31
CA HIS A 321 9.99 -37.91 9.36
C HIS A 321 10.89 -38.94 10.07
N ASP A 322 11.74 -38.49 10.99
CA ASP A 322 12.79 -39.32 11.60
C ASP A 322 12.42 -39.91 12.98
N ASN A 323 11.36 -39.41 13.64
CA ASN A 323 10.89 -39.89 14.94
C ASN A 323 9.53 -40.63 14.78
N PRO A 324 9.50 -41.97 14.93
CA PRO A 324 8.27 -42.76 14.86
C PRO A 324 7.19 -42.35 15.88
N GLU A 325 7.56 -41.87 17.06
CA GLU A 325 6.60 -41.41 18.08
C GLU A 325 5.90 -40.13 17.62
N HIS A 326 6.64 -39.17 17.06
CA HIS A 326 6.05 -37.95 16.49
C HIS A 326 5.18 -38.28 15.28
N ARG A 327 5.58 -39.24 14.45
CA ARG A 327 4.76 -39.69 13.31
C ARG A 327 3.45 -40.34 13.75
N ALA A 328 3.50 -41.18 14.78
CA ALA A 328 2.31 -41.78 15.38
C ALA A 328 1.37 -40.70 15.99
N GLN A 329 1.92 -39.68 16.64
CA GLN A 329 1.13 -38.53 17.12
C GLN A 329 0.50 -37.73 15.97
N LEU A 330 1.21 -37.54 14.86
CA LEU A 330 0.66 -36.92 13.66
C LEU A 330 -0.50 -37.74 13.08
N GLU A 331 -0.34 -39.06 12.97
CA GLU A 331 -1.41 -39.94 12.50
C GLU A 331 -2.63 -39.88 13.43
N GLN A 332 -2.41 -39.98 14.74
CA GLN A 332 -3.48 -39.85 15.73
C GLN A 332 -4.20 -38.51 15.63
N TRP A 333 -3.45 -37.42 15.43
CA TRP A 333 -4.00 -36.08 15.28
C TRP A 333 -4.84 -35.96 14.00
N LEU A 334 -4.34 -36.40 12.85
CA LEU A 334 -5.12 -36.40 11.61
C LEU A 334 -6.38 -37.28 11.72
N ARG A 335 -6.28 -38.46 12.34
CA ARG A 335 -7.42 -39.36 12.57
C ARG A 335 -8.43 -38.80 13.57
N SER A 336 -8.05 -37.90 14.46
CA SER A 336 -8.99 -37.29 15.43
C SER A 336 -10.09 -36.47 14.76
N TYR A 337 -9.81 -35.96 13.54
CA TYR A 337 -10.78 -35.27 12.70
C TYR A 337 -11.78 -36.21 12.01
N ARG A 338 -11.56 -37.54 12.06
CA ARG A 338 -12.38 -38.59 11.43
C ARG A 338 -12.60 -38.33 9.92
N PRO A 339 -11.52 -38.34 9.10
CA PRO A 339 -11.60 -37.97 7.69
C PRO A 339 -12.54 -38.87 6.86
N ASP A 340 -12.80 -40.09 7.30
CA ASP A 340 -13.77 -41.04 6.72
C ASP A 340 -15.23 -40.56 6.79
N GLU A 341 -15.56 -39.74 7.79
CA GLU A 341 -16.84 -39.03 7.89
C GLU A 341 -16.91 -37.80 6.97
N LEU A 342 -15.76 -37.28 6.53
CA LEU A 342 -15.64 -35.98 5.85
C LEU A 342 -15.49 -36.12 4.33
N PHE A 343 -14.77 -37.13 3.89
CA PHE A 343 -14.50 -37.44 2.50
C PHE A 343 -15.00 -38.85 2.17
N ASP A 344 -15.36 -39.08 0.91
CA ASP A 344 -15.62 -40.43 0.42
C ASP A 344 -14.32 -41.19 0.09
N GLU A 345 -14.46 -42.43 -0.37
CA GLU A 345 -13.32 -43.29 -0.75
C GLU A 345 -12.49 -42.75 -1.92
N ASN A 346 -13.04 -41.81 -2.70
CA ASN A 346 -12.37 -41.16 -3.81
C ASN A 346 -11.77 -39.79 -3.40
N GLY A 347 -11.86 -39.41 -2.13
CA GLY A 347 -11.35 -38.14 -1.61
C GLY A 347 -12.24 -36.94 -1.91
N VAL A 348 -13.48 -37.17 -2.34
CA VAL A 348 -14.46 -36.10 -2.60
C VAL A 348 -15.11 -35.70 -1.28
N LEU A 349 -15.22 -34.39 -1.04
CA LEU A 349 -15.93 -33.85 0.14
C LEU A 349 -17.40 -34.33 0.09
N ARG A 350 -17.91 -34.85 1.23
CA ARG A 350 -19.30 -35.30 1.34
C ARG A 350 -20.29 -34.20 0.95
N SER A 351 -21.39 -34.58 0.29
CA SER A 351 -22.35 -33.65 -0.32
C SER A 351 -22.95 -32.64 0.65
N GLU A 352 -23.26 -33.10 1.86
CA GLU A 352 -23.80 -32.31 2.96
C GLU A 352 -22.81 -31.25 3.44
N LEU A 353 -21.51 -31.57 3.50
CA LEU A 353 -20.45 -30.63 3.85
C LEU A 353 -20.17 -29.65 2.72
N ARG A 354 -20.21 -30.10 1.46
CA ARG A 354 -20.11 -29.20 0.29
C ARG A 354 -21.26 -28.17 0.31
N ALA A 355 -22.47 -28.61 0.67
CA ALA A 355 -23.63 -27.73 0.80
C ALA A 355 -23.55 -26.76 2.00
N ALA A 356 -22.57 -26.92 2.90
CA ALA A 356 -22.34 -25.99 4.00
C ALA A 356 -21.61 -24.70 3.57
N ALA A 357 -20.95 -24.70 2.42
CA ALA A 357 -20.35 -23.51 1.81
C ALA A 357 -21.39 -22.71 1.00
N PRO A 358 -21.22 -21.37 0.88
CA PRO A 358 -21.97 -20.56 -0.08
C PRO A 358 -21.74 -21.00 -1.53
N THR A 359 -22.47 -20.41 -2.47
CA THR A 359 -22.33 -20.72 -3.91
C THR A 359 -22.08 -19.45 -4.72
N GLY A 360 -21.49 -19.60 -5.91
CA GLY A 360 -21.20 -18.48 -6.81
C GLY A 360 -20.34 -17.40 -6.15
N ASP A 361 -20.68 -16.14 -6.41
CA ASP A 361 -19.94 -14.96 -5.94
C ASP A 361 -20.15 -14.66 -4.44
N ARG A 362 -20.99 -15.43 -3.75
CA ARG A 362 -21.17 -15.34 -2.29
C ARG A 362 -20.12 -16.13 -1.51
N ARG A 363 -19.39 -17.04 -2.16
CA ARG A 363 -18.23 -17.70 -1.55
C ARG A 363 -17.19 -16.65 -1.21
N MET A 364 -16.65 -16.65 0.00
CA MET A 364 -15.66 -15.62 0.38
C MET A 364 -14.39 -15.76 -0.48
N SER A 365 -14.07 -16.97 -0.96
CA SER A 365 -12.97 -17.20 -1.91
C SER A 365 -13.23 -16.72 -3.35
N ALA A 366 -14.50 -16.54 -3.75
CA ALA A 366 -14.90 -16.14 -5.11
C ALA A 366 -15.49 -14.72 -5.20
N ASN A 367 -15.67 -14.05 -4.06
CA ASN A 367 -16.27 -12.72 -4.01
C ASN A 367 -15.52 -11.73 -4.91
N PRO A 368 -16.19 -10.99 -5.81
CA PRO A 368 -15.52 -10.09 -6.76
C PRO A 368 -14.77 -8.94 -6.06
N HIS A 369 -15.14 -8.54 -4.84
CA HIS A 369 -14.36 -7.57 -4.06
C HIS A 369 -12.97 -8.12 -3.69
N ALA A 370 -12.78 -9.44 -3.65
CA ALA A 370 -11.47 -10.06 -3.46
C ALA A 370 -10.62 -10.16 -4.74
N ASN A 371 -11.19 -9.76 -5.88
CA ASN A 371 -10.53 -9.63 -7.18
C ASN A 371 -11.00 -8.31 -7.83
N GLY A 372 -10.77 -7.19 -7.13
CA GLY A 372 -11.39 -5.89 -7.40
C GLY A 372 -11.20 -5.35 -8.82
N GLY A 373 -10.21 -5.83 -9.58
CA GLY A 373 -10.09 -5.53 -11.00
C GLY A 373 -11.29 -5.98 -11.85
N LEU A 374 -12.14 -6.90 -11.35
CA LEU A 374 -13.44 -7.25 -11.95
C LEU A 374 -14.50 -6.16 -11.75
N LEU A 375 -14.37 -5.37 -10.69
CA LEU A 375 -15.27 -4.27 -10.32
C LEU A 375 -14.76 -2.90 -10.76
N LEU A 376 -13.51 -2.85 -11.25
CA LEU A 376 -12.87 -1.61 -11.64
C LEU A 376 -13.54 -0.99 -12.84
N HIS A 377 -13.99 0.24 -12.67
CA HIS A 377 -14.47 1.10 -13.74
C HIS A 377 -13.52 2.27 -13.95
N ASP A 378 -13.33 2.68 -15.20
CA ASP A 378 -12.51 3.86 -15.50
C ASP A 378 -13.12 5.14 -14.87
N LEU A 379 -12.24 6.08 -14.54
CA LEU A 379 -12.64 7.41 -14.07
C LEU A 379 -13.17 8.26 -15.23
N ASP A 380 -14.26 8.99 -15.00
CA ASP A 380 -14.65 10.12 -15.85
C ASP A 380 -13.74 11.31 -15.51
N LEU A 381 -12.61 11.40 -16.19
CA LEU A 381 -11.64 12.48 -15.99
C LEU A 381 -12.04 13.71 -16.81
N PRO A 382 -12.05 14.92 -16.21
CA PRO A 382 -12.15 16.16 -16.97
C PRO A 382 -10.94 16.30 -17.90
N ASP A 383 -11.07 17.16 -18.91
CA ASP A 383 -9.94 17.46 -19.78
C ASP A 383 -8.92 18.29 -19.01
N PHE A 384 -7.78 17.68 -18.64
CA PHE A 384 -6.74 18.36 -17.85
C PHE A 384 -6.17 19.60 -18.56
N ARG A 385 -6.33 19.71 -19.89
CA ARG A 385 -5.90 20.87 -20.68
C ARG A 385 -6.69 22.14 -20.34
N GLU A 386 -7.91 22.02 -19.82
CA GLU A 386 -8.74 23.16 -19.39
C GLU A 386 -8.19 23.87 -18.15
N TYR A 387 -7.24 23.24 -17.43
CA TYR A 387 -6.62 23.76 -16.21
C TYR A 387 -5.22 24.34 -16.48
N ALA A 388 -4.83 24.43 -17.76
CA ALA A 388 -3.49 24.84 -18.16
C ALA A 388 -3.11 26.22 -17.58
N VAL A 389 -1.88 26.31 -17.09
CA VAL A 389 -1.21 27.58 -16.84
C VAL A 389 -0.82 28.17 -18.18
N GLU A 390 -1.25 29.41 -18.45
CA GLU A 390 -0.92 30.10 -19.70
C GLU A 390 0.56 30.51 -19.71
N VAL A 391 1.35 29.90 -20.60
CA VAL A 391 2.77 30.20 -20.81
C VAL A 391 2.95 30.78 -22.22
N SER A 392 3.14 32.11 -22.32
CA SER A 392 3.51 32.76 -23.59
C SER A 392 5.02 32.67 -23.83
N ASP A 393 5.79 32.83 -22.75
CA ASP A 393 7.25 32.86 -22.74
C ASP A 393 7.75 32.01 -21.57
N PRO A 394 8.61 31.00 -21.82
CA PRO A 394 9.11 30.11 -20.78
C PRO A 394 9.81 30.85 -19.65
N GLY A 395 9.55 30.46 -18.40
CA GLY A 395 10.29 30.92 -17.23
C GLY A 395 10.01 32.36 -16.79
N THR A 396 8.87 32.95 -17.19
CA THR A 396 8.54 34.36 -16.91
C THR A 396 7.39 34.55 -15.93
N LYS A 397 6.42 33.62 -15.90
CA LYS A 397 5.27 33.65 -14.99
C LYS A 397 5.47 32.70 -13.83
N MET A 398 4.94 33.07 -12.67
CA MET A 398 4.91 32.22 -11.48
C MET A 398 3.51 31.66 -11.21
N HIS A 399 3.46 30.44 -10.68
CA HIS A 399 2.25 29.77 -10.21
C HIS A 399 2.60 28.75 -9.11
N GLU A 400 1.58 28.15 -8.50
CA GLU A 400 1.74 27.08 -7.51
C GLU A 400 1.23 25.78 -8.13
N ALA A 401 2.13 24.86 -8.49
CA ALA A 401 1.77 23.69 -9.31
C ALA A 401 0.67 22.82 -8.66
N THR A 402 0.79 22.52 -7.36
CA THR A 402 -0.22 21.71 -6.67
C THR A 402 -1.57 22.40 -6.52
N ARG A 403 -1.64 23.74 -6.52
CA ARG A 403 -2.92 24.47 -6.54
C ARG A 403 -3.71 24.23 -7.82
N ILE A 404 -3.02 24.17 -8.95
CA ILE A 404 -3.60 23.82 -10.25
C ILE A 404 -4.08 22.37 -10.24
N LEU A 405 -3.27 21.45 -9.70
CA LEU A 405 -3.67 20.05 -9.52
C LEU A 405 -4.90 19.92 -8.60
N GLY A 406 -4.99 20.70 -7.53
CA GLY A 406 -6.15 20.73 -6.63
C GLY A 406 -7.45 21.07 -7.36
N ALA A 407 -7.42 22.03 -8.29
CA ALA A 407 -8.57 22.38 -9.12
C ALA A 407 -8.97 21.24 -10.08
N PHE A 408 -7.99 20.54 -10.68
CA PHE A 408 -8.25 19.35 -11.49
C PHE A 408 -8.87 18.23 -10.64
N LEU A 409 -8.29 17.94 -9.47
CA LEU A 409 -8.78 16.89 -8.56
C LEU A 409 -10.17 17.18 -8.00
N ARG A 410 -10.53 18.45 -7.78
CA ARG A 410 -11.89 18.87 -7.42
C ARG A 410 -12.91 18.34 -8.44
N ASP A 411 -12.64 18.53 -9.72
CA ASP A 411 -13.56 18.14 -10.78
C ASP A 411 -13.49 16.62 -11.09
N VAL A 412 -12.35 15.97 -10.84
CA VAL A 412 -12.26 14.50 -10.79
C VAL A 412 -13.17 13.94 -9.70
N ILE A 413 -13.09 14.46 -8.47
CA ILE A 413 -13.94 14.04 -7.35
C ILE A 413 -15.42 14.23 -7.69
N LYS A 414 -15.78 15.41 -8.22
CA LYS A 414 -17.16 15.76 -8.58
C LYS A 414 -17.76 14.81 -9.63
N ARG A 415 -16.96 14.37 -10.61
CA ARG A 415 -17.40 13.42 -11.65
C ARG A 415 -17.41 11.96 -11.21
N ASN A 416 -16.71 11.64 -10.12
CA ASN A 416 -16.51 10.28 -9.63
C ASN A 416 -16.86 10.15 -8.13
N PRO A 417 -18.06 10.57 -7.71
CA PRO A 417 -18.44 10.66 -6.29
C PRO A 417 -18.53 9.30 -5.60
N ASP A 418 -18.54 8.21 -6.36
CA ASP A 418 -18.72 6.85 -5.90
C ASP A 418 -17.44 6.01 -5.97
N ARG A 419 -16.33 6.51 -6.55
CA ARG A 419 -15.16 5.68 -6.90
C ARG A 419 -13.79 6.37 -6.80
N PHE A 420 -13.73 7.66 -6.45
CA PHE A 420 -12.47 8.37 -6.19
C PHE A 420 -12.43 8.92 -4.76
N ARG A 421 -11.30 8.74 -4.06
CA ARG A 421 -11.02 9.36 -2.75
C ARG A 421 -9.62 9.96 -2.72
N LEU A 422 -9.48 11.07 -2.01
CA LEU A 422 -8.21 11.73 -1.71
C LEU A 422 -7.85 11.44 -0.25
N MET A 423 -6.65 10.91 -0.01
CA MET A 423 -6.16 10.60 1.34
C MET A 423 -4.99 11.53 1.67
N GLY A 424 -4.96 12.11 2.86
CA GLY A 424 -3.85 12.97 3.31
C GLY A 424 -3.70 12.98 4.83
N PRO A 425 -2.46 12.99 5.37
CA PRO A 425 -2.27 12.84 6.81
C PRO A 425 -2.37 14.18 7.55
N ASP A 426 -3.53 14.85 7.44
CA ASP A 426 -3.75 16.24 7.88
C ASP A 426 -2.96 17.30 7.07
N GLU A 427 -2.79 17.03 5.77
CA GLU A 427 -1.90 17.80 4.90
C GLU A 427 -2.54 18.24 3.58
N THR A 428 -3.81 17.93 3.32
CA THR A 428 -4.47 18.27 2.04
C THR A 428 -4.43 19.76 1.76
N ALA A 429 -4.84 20.58 2.73
CA ALA A 429 -4.75 22.04 2.62
C ALA A 429 -3.30 22.51 2.56
N SER A 430 -2.42 21.94 3.40
CA SER A 430 -1.01 22.34 3.44
C SER A 430 -0.28 22.08 2.12
N ASN A 431 -0.59 20.97 1.45
CA ASN A 431 -0.08 20.62 0.12
C ASN A 431 -0.80 21.38 -1.01
N ARG A 432 -1.66 22.35 -0.67
CA ARG A 432 -2.42 23.25 -1.56
C ARG A 432 -3.38 22.54 -2.49
N LEU A 433 -4.00 21.47 -2.00
CA LEU A 433 -5.10 20.79 -2.68
C LEU A 433 -6.46 21.27 -2.17
N ASP A 434 -6.52 22.36 -1.40
CA ASP A 434 -7.71 22.89 -0.73
C ASP A 434 -8.90 23.21 -1.67
N ALA A 435 -8.65 23.42 -2.97
CA ALA A 435 -9.70 23.59 -3.98
C ALA A 435 -10.69 22.41 -4.04
N VAL A 436 -10.28 21.19 -3.64
CA VAL A 436 -11.20 20.04 -3.55
C VAL A 436 -12.36 20.31 -2.59
N PHE A 437 -12.15 21.15 -1.57
CA PHE A 437 -13.15 21.47 -0.56
C PHE A 437 -14.33 22.29 -1.10
N GLU A 438 -14.18 22.89 -2.28
CA GLU A 438 -15.29 23.53 -3.00
C GLU A 438 -16.34 22.51 -3.51
N SER A 439 -15.95 21.24 -3.65
CA SER A 439 -16.80 20.15 -4.18
C SER A 439 -17.21 19.11 -3.16
N THR A 440 -16.49 19.00 -2.03
CA THR A 440 -16.66 17.95 -1.03
C THR A 440 -16.15 18.40 0.35
N GLY A 441 -16.56 17.74 1.42
CA GLY A 441 -15.90 17.85 2.72
C GLY A 441 -14.81 16.79 2.96
N LYS A 442 -14.16 16.92 4.12
CA LYS A 442 -13.36 15.89 4.80
C LYS A 442 -14.29 14.97 5.59
N VAL A 443 -14.14 13.66 5.42
CA VAL A 443 -14.97 12.67 6.11
C VAL A 443 -14.80 12.80 7.61
N TRP A 444 -15.91 13.01 8.32
CA TRP A 444 -15.91 13.14 9.76
C TRP A 444 -17.25 12.73 10.36
N LEU A 445 -17.24 11.69 11.20
CA LEU A 445 -18.42 11.23 11.95
C LEU A 445 -18.27 11.44 13.47
N SER A 446 -17.56 12.50 13.88
CA SER A 446 -17.44 12.84 15.31
C SER A 446 -18.04 14.21 15.59
N ALA A 447 -18.00 14.63 16.86
CA ALA A 447 -18.47 15.96 17.25
C ALA A 447 -17.71 17.05 16.48
N THR A 448 -18.41 18.15 16.16
CA THR A 448 -17.85 19.32 15.49
C THR A 448 -18.04 20.56 16.37
N GLY A 449 -17.06 21.46 16.35
CA GLY A 449 -17.11 22.80 16.92
C GLY A 449 -17.52 23.87 15.89
N PRO A 450 -17.72 25.13 16.33
CA PRO A 450 -18.10 26.23 15.44
C PRO A 450 -16.99 26.68 14.49
N ASP A 451 -15.72 26.37 14.80
CA ASP A 451 -14.55 26.76 14.01
C ASP A 451 -14.01 25.61 13.14
N ASP A 452 -14.65 24.43 13.19
CA ASP A 452 -14.28 23.30 12.35
C ASP A 452 -14.74 23.55 10.91
N ASP A 453 -13.83 23.34 9.96
CA ASP A 453 -14.04 23.75 8.58
C ASP A 453 -14.04 22.56 7.62
N HIS A 454 -14.96 22.62 6.64
CA HIS A 454 -15.18 21.62 5.59
C HIS A 454 -15.29 20.16 6.10
N LEU A 455 -15.87 19.90 7.28
CA LEU A 455 -16.15 18.54 7.77
C LEU A 455 -17.53 18.06 7.30
N SER A 456 -17.62 16.82 6.80
CA SER A 456 -18.88 16.23 6.34
C SER A 456 -18.84 14.70 6.45
N PRO A 457 -19.91 14.03 6.92
CA PRO A 457 -20.02 12.57 6.86
C PRO A 457 -19.94 11.99 5.44
N ASP A 458 -20.34 12.76 4.42
CA ASP A 458 -20.39 12.33 3.02
C ASP A 458 -19.16 12.80 2.20
N GLY A 459 -18.09 13.22 2.89
CA GLY A 459 -16.87 13.69 2.26
C GLY A 459 -16.15 12.66 1.37
N ARG A 460 -15.30 13.16 0.47
CA ARG A 460 -14.42 12.40 -0.42
C ARG A 460 -12.94 12.58 -0.10
N VAL A 461 -12.61 13.49 0.82
CA VAL A 461 -11.28 13.66 1.39
C VAL A 461 -11.23 12.94 2.74
N MET A 462 -10.22 12.10 2.94
CA MET A 462 -10.01 11.37 4.19
C MET A 462 -8.73 11.89 4.84
N GLU A 463 -8.84 12.42 6.05
CA GLU A 463 -7.69 12.93 6.78
C GLU A 463 -7.62 12.42 8.21
N VAL A 464 -6.41 12.00 8.59
CA VAL A 464 -6.03 11.64 9.95
C VAL A 464 -4.52 11.74 10.01
N LEU A 465 -3.94 12.19 11.13
CA LEU A 465 -2.49 12.32 11.27
C LEU A 465 -1.82 10.94 11.44
N SER A 466 -1.82 10.16 10.36
CA SER A 466 -1.20 8.85 10.24
C SER A 466 -1.12 8.42 8.77
N GLU A 467 0.11 8.34 8.27
CA GLU A 467 0.44 7.87 6.93
C GLU A 467 0.03 6.39 6.77
N HIS A 468 0.20 5.59 7.82
CA HIS A 468 -0.24 4.18 7.83
C HIS A 468 -1.74 4.03 7.57
N LEU A 469 -2.58 4.87 8.19
CA LEU A 469 -4.03 4.84 7.96
C LEU A 469 -4.35 5.31 6.54
N CYS A 470 -3.78 6.44 6.11
CA CYS A 470 -4.05 7.01 4.78
C CYS A 470 -3.65 6.06 3.64
N GLN A 471 -2.44 5.49 3.69
CA GLN A 471 -2.01 4.50 2.71
C GLN A 471 -2.82 3.20 2.83
N GLY A 472 -3.04 2.68 4.03
CA GLY A 472 -3.78 1.42 4.23
C GLY A 472 -5.24 1.50 3.76
N TRP A 473 -5.90 2.64 4.00
CA TRP A 473 -7.23 2.91 3.44
C TRP A 473 -7.19 2.95 1.92
N LEU A 474 -6.21 3.62 1.33
CA LEU A 474 -6.06 3.67 -0.12
C LEU A 474 -5.82 2.27 -0.70
N GLU A 475 -4.91 1.48 -0.13
CA GLU A 475 -4.63 0.13 -0.61
C GLU A 475 -5.89 -0.76 -0.60
N GLY A 476 -6.63 -0.81 0.51
CA GLY A 476 -7.88 -1.57 0.59
C GLY A 476 -8.94 -1.10 -0.42
N TYR A 477 -9.00 0.20 -0.68
CA TYR A 477 -9.91 0.82 -1.64
C TYR A 477 -9.55 0.48 -3.09
N LEU A 478 -8.25 0.50 -3.43
CA LEU A 478 -7.76 0.09 -4.76
C LEU A 478 -7.98 -1.41 -5.00
N LEU A 479 -7.67 -2.24 -4.00
CA LEU A 479 -7.78 -3.70 -4.07
C LEU A 479 -9.23 -4.18 -4.26
N THR A 480 -10.20 -3.35 -3.90
CA THR A 480 -11.64 -3.59 -4.10
C THR A 480 -12.22 -2.89 -5.33
N GLY A 481 -11.37 -2.36 -6.23
CA GLY A 481 -11.77 -1.93 -7.58
C GLY A 481 -12.04 -0.44 -7.75
N ARG A 482 -11.45 0.41 -6.91
CA ARG A 482 -11.71 1.87 -6.91
C ARG A 482 -10.41 2.65 -7.09
N HIS A 483 -10.45 3.99 -7.04
CA HIS A 483 -9.30 4.86 -7.38
C HIS A 483 -8.99 5.87 -6.29
N GLY A 484 -7.74 6.30 -6.19
CA GLY A 484 -7.43 7.42 -5.32
C GLY A 484 -6.02 7.95 -5.49
N LEU A 485 -5.72 8.93 -4.64
CA LEU A 485 -4.41 9.56 -4.54
C LEU A 485 -4.11 9.79 -3.06
N PHE A 486 -2.87 9.51 -2.66
CA PHE A 486 -2.34 9.79 -1.34
C PHE A 486 -1.35 10.94 -1.43
N ASN A 487 -1.63 12.07 -0.78
CA ASN A 487 -0.71 13.19 -0.72
C ASN A 487 -0.01 13.24 0.64
N CYS A 488 1.30 13.50 0.64
CA CYS A 488 2.12 13.48 1.85
C CYS A 488 3.28 14.47 1.70
N TYR A 489 3.79 14.97 2.82
CA TYR A 489 5.10 15.60 2.89
C TYR A 489 6.17 14.59 2.52
N GLU A 490 7.11 15.01 1.68
CA GLU A 490 8.13 14.11 1.12
C GLU A 490 8.90 13.33 2.19
N ALA A 491 9.36 13.98 3.26
CA ALA A 491 10.17 13.31 4.28
C ALA A 491 9.39 12.29 5.13
N PHE A 492 8.06 12.43 5.22
CA PHE A 492 7.23 11.61 6.11
C PHE A 492 6.61 10.42 5.41
N VAL A 493 6.62 10.37 4.08
CA VAL A 493 6.25 9.16 3.35
C VAL A 493 7.10 7.95 3.75
N HIS A 494 8.30 8.17 4.30
CA HIS A 494 9.14 7.12 4.87
C HIS A 494 8.49 6.31 6.00
N ILE A 495 7.48 6.87 6.68
CA ILE A 495 6.69 6.16 7.69
C ILE A 495 5.99 4.93 7.09
N VAL A 496 5.71 4.92 5.79
CA VAL A 496 5.03 3.84 5.06
C VAL A 496 5.93 3.10 4.06
N ASP A 497 7.24 3.23 4.19
CA ASP A 497 8.24 2.51 3.36
C ASP A 497 7.95 1.01 3.27
N SER A 498 7.66 0.39 4.41
CA SER A 498 7.41 -1.04 4.47
C SER A 498 6.05 -1.44 3.88
N MET A 499 5.02 -0.59 4.03
CA MET A 499 3.73 -0.80 3.36
C MET A 499 3.88 -0.76 1.83
N LEU A 500 4.62 0.22 1.30
CA LEU A 500 4.97 0.24 -0.13
C LEU A 500 5.67 -1.06 -0.56
N ASN A 501 6.60 -1.56 0.26
CA ASN A 501 7.28 -2.82 -0.04
C ASN A 501 6.30 -4.00 -0.15
N GLN A 502 5.30 -4.06 0.73
CA GLN A 502 4.30 -5.14 0.70
C GLN A 502 3.36 -4.99 -0.50
N HIS A 503 2.88 -3.79 -0.79
CA HIS A 503 2.04 -3.54 -1.97
C HIS A 503 2.78 -3.87 -3.28
N ALA A 504 4.06 -3.50 -3.39
CA ALA A 504 4.89 -3.84 -4.56
C ALA A 504 5.05 -5.37 -4.73
N LYS A 505 5.23 -6.12 -3.64
CA LYS A 505 5.30 -7.60 -3.68
C LYS A 505 3.96 -8.21 -4.08
N TRP A 506 2.86 -7.66 -3.58
CA TRP A 506 1.50 -8.07 -3.95
C TRP A 506 1.26 -7.90 -5.46
N LEU A 507 1.58 -6.73 -6.00
CA LEU A 507 1.43 -6.45 -7.43
C LEU A 507 2.37 -7.31 -8.29
N SER A 508 3.63 -7.47 -7.88
CA SER A 508 4.59 -8.35 -8.56
C SER A 508 4.04 -9.76 -8.71
N THR A 509 3.50 -10.31 -7.62
CA THR A 509 2.92 -11.65 -7.62
C THR A 509 1.67 -11.71 -8.49
N THR A 510 0.84 -10.67 -8.43
CA THR A 510 -0.40 -10.57 -9.22
C THR A 510 -0.13 -10.56 -10.73
N LEU A 511 0.97 -9.97 -11.20
CA LEU A 511 1.34 -10.00 -12.63
C LEU A 511 1.55 -11.42 -13.18
N GLU A 512 1.87 -12.38 -12.31
CA GLU A 512 2.08 -13.79 -12.67
C GLU A 512 0.77 -14.61 -12.60
N LEU A 513 -0.34 -13.99 -12.17
CA LEU A 513 -1.63 -14.64 -11.93
C LEU A 513 -2.68 -14.15 -12.93
N PRO A 514 -2.93 -14.85 -14.05
CA PRO A 514 -3.80 -14.35 -15.13
C PRO A 514 -5.27 -14.17 -14.72
N TRP A 515 -5.72 -14.86 -13.68
CA TRP A 515 -7.08 -14.78 -13.15
C TRP A 515 -7.32 -13.56 -12.26
N ARG A 516 -6.25 -12.97 -11.69
CA ARG A 516 -6.34 -11.79 -10.84
C ARG A 516 -6.28 -10.55 -11.74
N ARG A 517 -7.38 -9.81 -11.80
CA ARG A 517 -7.55 -8.71 -12.75
C ARG A 517 -6.77 -7.47 -12.27
N PRO A 518 -6.23 -6.65 -13.20
CA PRO A 518 -5.52 -5.43 -12.83
C PRO A 518 -6.38 -4.47 -12.02
N ILE A 519 -5.79 -3.83 -11.02
CA ILE A 519 -6.41 -2.78 -10.20
C ILE A 519 -5.91 -1.39 -10.61
N ALA A 520 -6.56 -0.34 -10.12
CA ALA A 520 -6.04 1.03 -10.23
C ALA A 520 -4.67 1.15 -9.54
N SER A 521 -3.85 2.08 -10.03
CA SER A 521 -2.50 2.27 -9.51
C SER A 521 -2.51 2.96 -8.15
N LEU A 522 -1.50 2.66 -7.33
CA LEU A 522 -1.22 3.38 -6.10
C LEU A 522 -0.50 4.68 -6.46
N ASN A 523 -1.17 5.82 -6.24
CA ASN A 523 -0.67 7.14 -6.63
C ASN A 523 -0.25 7.96 -5.42
N TYR A 524 1.03 8.32 -5.35
CA TYR A 524 1.58 9.26 -4.37
C TYR A 524 1.78 10.64 -5.00
N LEU A 525 1.35 11.68 -4.28
CA LEU A 525 1.80 13.05 -4.49
C LEU A 525 2.68 13.45 -3.30
N LEU A 526 3.99 13.51 -3.54
CA LEU A 526 4.94 14.02 -2.56
C LEU A 526 5.14 15.51 -2.82
N SER A 527 4.68 16.32 -1.87
CA SER A 527 4.89 17.77 -1.91
C SER A 527 5.57 18.22 -0.63
N SER A 528 5.66 19.54 -0.42
CA SER A 528 6.41 20.12 0.70
C SER A 528 7.81 19.48 0.76
N HIS A 529 8.48 19.43 -0.38
CA HIS A 529 9.66 18.60 -0.56
C HIS A 529 10.92 19.24 0.05
N VAL A 530 12.02 18.48 0.07
CA VAL A 530 13.30 18.79 0.70
C VAL A 530 13.81 20.23 0.49
N TRP A 531 13.62 20.80 -0.70
CA TRP A 531 14.14 22.14 -1.04
C TRP A 531 13.34 23.31 -0.44
N ARG A 532 12.11 23.08 0.03
CA ARG A 532 11.15 24.15 0.42
C ARG A 532 10.38 23.82 1.70
N GLN A 533 11.11 23.37 2.72
CA GLN A 533 10.60 23.15 4.08
C GLN A 533 10.87 24.37 4.98
N ASP A 534 10.39 25.52 4.51
CA ASP A 534 10.71 26.87 5.01
C ASP A 534 10.46 27.06 6.51
N HIS A 535 9.47 26.35 7.09
CA HIS A 535 9.11 26.46 8.51
C HIS A 535 9.68 25.34 9.41
N ASN A 536 10.17 24.25 8.82
CA ASN A 536 10.37 23.00 9.55
C ASN A 536 11.85 22.57 9.63
N GLY A 537 12.63 22.82 8.59
CA GLY A 537 14.07 22.51 8.56
C GLY A 537 14.39 21.02 8.45
N ALA A 538 15.52 20.60 9.03
CA ALA A 538 16.23 19.36 8.68
C ALA A 538 15.42 18.06 8.88
N SER A 539 14.53 17.97 9.86
CA SER A 539 13.73 16.75 10.07
C SER A 539 12.70 16.49 8.98
N HIS A 540 12.42 17.48 8.12
CA HIS A 540 11.49 17.36 7.00
C HIS A 540 12.25 17.29 5.65
N GLN A 541 13.54 16.99 5.68
CA GLN A 541 14.41 17.03 4.52
C GLN A 541 15.01 15.65 4.23
N ASP A 542 14.21 14.79 3.60
CA ASP A 542 14.63 13.46 3.12
C ASP A 542 13.87 13.10 1.83
N PRO A 543 14.51 13.16 0.65
CA PRO A 543 13.92 12.75 -0.64
C PRO A 543 14.17 11.27 -0.98
N GLY A 544 14.62 10.46 -0.02
CA GLY A 544 15.09 9.08 -0.22
C GLY A 544 14.03 8.06 -0.60
N PHE A 545 12.75 8.43 -0.54
CA PHE A 545 11.66 7.53 -0.94
C PHE A 545 11.77 7.10 -2.39
N ILE A 546 12.29 7.99 -3.25
CA ILE A 546 12.54 7.70 -4.66
C ILE A 546 13.53 6.53 -4.80
N ASP A 547 14.60 6.51 -4.00
CA ASP A 547 15.58 5.41 -3.97
C ASP A 547 14.94 4.09 -3.56
N LEU A 548 14.03 4.12 -2.57
CA LEU A 548 13.28 2.94 -2.15
C LEU A 548 12.38 2.41 -3.28
N VAL A 549 11.68 3.30 -3.98
CA VAL A 549 10.77 2.94 -5.08
C VAL A 549 11.58 2.36 -6.25
N ALA A 550 12.69 2.98 -6.61
CA ALA A 550 13.57 2.51 -7.69
C ALA A 550 14.23 1.14 -7.42
N ASN A 551 14.19 0.64 -6.18
CA ASN A 551 14.63 -0.73 -5.85
C ASN A 551 13.62 -1.82 -6.22
N LYS A 552 12.38 -1.47 -6.56
CA LYS A 552 11.34 -2.44 -6.87
C LYS A 552 11.38 -2.85 -8.33
N ARG A 553 10.59 -3.87 -8.65
CA ARG A 553 10.43 -4.39 -10.02
C ARG A 553 10.03 -3.27 -10.98
N ALA A 554 10.79 -3.13 -12.06
CA ALA A 554 10.65 -2.10 -13.08
C ALA A 554 9.27 -2.11 -13.77
N GLU A 555 8.62 -3.27 -13.84
CA GLU A 555 7.27 -3.38 -14.39
C GLU A 555 6.24 -2.56 -13.62
N LEU A 556 6.49 -2.31 -12.33
CA LEU A 556 5.54 -1.71 -11.40
C LEU A 556 5.77 -0.23 -11.13
N THR A 557 7.02 0.24 -11.13
CA THR A 557 7.36 1.54 -10.53
C THR A 557 7.49 2.67 -11.53
N ARG A 558 6.91 3.82 -11.20
CA ARG A 558 7.01 5.05 -11.96
C ARG A 558 7.37 6.20 -11.03
N VAL A 559 8.33 7.03 -11.42
CA VAL A 559 8.76 8.20 -10.64
C VAL A 559 8.77 9.40 -11.57
N TYR A 560 7.96 10.40 -11.21
CA TYR A 560 7.77 11.61 -11.99
C TYR A 560 8.17 12.85 -11.18
N LEU A 561 8.97 13.71 -11.79
CA LEU A 561 9.43 14.99 -11.23
C LEU A 561 9.04 16.14 -12.17
N PRO A 562 7.74 16.47 -12.30
CA PRO A 562 7.28 17.55 -13.15
C PRO A 562 7.88 18.90 -12.70
N PRO A 563 8.53 19.66 -13.59
CA PRO A 563 9.12 20.93 -13.23
C PRO A 563 8.12 22.08 -13.05
N ASP A 564 6.87 21.93 -13.53
CA ASP A 564 5.84 22.98 -13.48
C ASP A 564 4.40 22.42 -13.41
N GLY A 565 3.41 23.31 -13.48
CA GLY A 565 1.99 22.96 -13.35
C GLY A 565 1.43 22.19 -14.55
N ASN A 566 1.83 22.54 -15.78
CA ASN A 566 1.34 21.87 -16.98
C ASN A 566 1.89 20.45 -17.10
N THR A 567 3.17 20.26 -16.78
CA THR A 567 3.76 18.92 -16.70
C THR A 567 3.15 18.08 -15.58
N LEU A 568 2.85 18.69 -14.42
CA LEU A 568 2.14 18.01 -13.32
C LEU A 568 0.74 17.54 -13.73
N LEU A 569 -0.04 18.37 -14.44
CA LEU A 569 -1.37 17.99 -14.93
C LEU A 569 -1.31 16.78 -15.89
N SER A 570 -0.37 16.81 -16.85
CA SER A 570 -0.16 15.72 -17.80
C SER A 570 0.22 14.40 -17.10
N VAL A 571 1.13 14.47 -16.13
CA VAL A 571 1.52 13.31 -15.30
C VAL A 571 0.35 12.80 -14.45
N ALA A 572 -0.41 13.69 -13.82
CA ALA A 572 -1.54 13.30 -12.99
C ALA A 572 -2.65 12.60 -13.80
N ASP A 573 -3.01 13.10 -15.00
CA ASP A 573 -3.95 12.43 -15.89
C ASP A 573 -3.46 11.01 -16.26
N HIS A 574 -2.17 10.86 -16.60
CA HIS A 574 -1.58 9.55 -16.87
C HIS A 574 -1.70 8.59 -15.68
N CYS A 575 -1.29 9.04 -14.49
CA CYS A 575 -1.29 8.22 -13.27
C CYS A 575 -2.70 7.76 -12.85
N LEU A 576 -3.71 8.62 -13.01
CA LEU A 576 -5.11 8.26 -12.73
C LEU A 576 -5.68 7.20 -13.71
N ARG A 577 -5.08 7.08 -14.90
CA ARG A 577 -5.46 6.08 -15.91
C ARG A 577 -4.66 4.78 -15.81
N SER A 578 -3.53 4.75 -15.10
CA SER A 578 -2.65 3.59 -15.10
C SER A 578 -3.20 2.43 -14.24
N ARG A 579 -2.71 1.22 -14.49
CA ARG A 579 -3.15 0.00 -13.79
C ARG A 579 -1.94 -0.78 -13.27
N ASN A 580 -2.05 -1.35 -12.07
CA ASN A 580 -1.00 -2.11 -11.39
C ASN A 580 0.36 -1.37 -11.27
N TYR A 581 0.38 -0.04 -11.27
CA TYR A 581 1.59 0.73 -11.01
C TYR A 581 1.62 1.27 -9.59
N ILE A 582 2.84 1.59 -9.16
CA ILE A 582 3.12 2.47 -8.03
C ILE A 582 3.71 3.74 -8.65
N ASN A 583 2.91 4.80 -8.66
CA ASN A 583 3.29 6.09 -9.23
C ASN A 583 3.70 7.03 -8.11
N VAL A 584 4.91 7.56 -8.17
CA VAL A 584 5.41 8.59 -7.26
C VAL A 584 5.58 9.89 -8.03
N ILE A 585 4.76 10.90 -7.71
CA ILE A 585 4.83 12.23 -8.28
C ILE A 585 5.43 13.16 -7.24
N VAL A 586 6.56 13.80 -7.54
CA VAL A 586 7.18 14.80 -6.66
C VAL A 586 6.96 16.19 -7.23
N ALA A 587 6.25 17.05 -6.52
CA ALA A 587 5.88 18.38 -7.01
C ALA A 587 5.90 19.45 -5.92
N GLY A 588 6.52 20.60 -6.21
CA GLY A 588 6.52 21.75 -5.33
C GLY A 588 5.17 22.43 -5.21
N LYS A 589 4.88 22.93 -4.01
CA LYS A 589 3.68 23.72 -3.70
C LYS A 589 3.96 25.23 -3.64
N GLN A 590 5.22 25.62 -3.59
CA GLN A 590 5.65 27.01 -3.56
C GLN A 590 5.31 27.72 -4.89
N PRO A 591 5.24 29.06 -4.90
CA PRO A 591 5.36 29.80 -6.15
C PRO A 591 6.65 29.42 -6.88
N ALA A 592 6.52 28.98 -8.13
CA ALA A 592 7.61 28.57 -9.00
C ALA A 592 7.31 29.00 -10.45
N LEU A 593 8.33 28.99 -11.32
CA LEU A 593 8.19 29.39 -12.72
C LEU A 593 7.42 28.35 -13.54
N ALA A 594 6.64 28.83 -14.52
CA ALA A 594 6.06 28.01 -15.57
C ALA A 594 6.98 27.94 -16.79
N TYR A 595 7.18 26.77 -17.38
CA TYR A 595 8.17 26.58 -18.45
C TYR A 595 7.53 26.19 -19.79
N LEU A 596 6.63 25.22 -19.78
CA LEU A 596 6.03 24.68 -21.00
C LEU A 596 4.57 25.08 -21.09
N ASP A 597 4.12 25.44 -22.30
CA ASP A 597 2.68 25.45 -22.56
C ASP A 597 2.11 24.02 -22.50
N MET A 598 0.79 23.89 -22.60
CA MET A 598 0.14 22.59 -22.41
C MET A 598 0.51 21.59 -23.52
N ASP A 599 0.63 22.02 -24.78
CA ASP A 599 0.93 21.11 -25.89
C ASP A 599 2.38 20.59 -25.78
N ASP A 600 3.32 21.48 -25.46
CA ASP A 600 4.72 21.12 -25.20
C ASP A 600 4.86 20.24 -23.96
N ALA A 601 4.11 20.53 -22.88
CA ALA A 601 4.10 19.70 -21.68
C ALA A 601 3.60 18.28 -21.96
N ILE A 602 2.52 18.12 -22.74
CA ILE A 602 2.02 16.80 -23.16
C ILE A 602 3.08 16.05 -23.96
N ALA A 603 3.68 16.70 -24.96
CA ALA A 603 4.69 16.08 -25.80
C ALA A 603 5.94 15.69 -24.99
N HIS A 604 6.35 16.53 -24.05
CA HIS A 604 7.51 16.30 -23.19
C HIS A 604 7.27 15.19 -22.16
N CYS A 605 6.14 15.20 -21.45
CA CYS A 605 5.77 14.14 -20.51
C CYS A 605 5.57 12.79 -21.21
N THR A 606 5.01 12.78 -22.43
CA THR A 606 4.88 11.54 -23.23
C THR A 606 6.24 10.94 -23.57
N ARG A 607 7.25 11.78 -23.84
CA ARG A 607 8.65 11.33 -24.01
C ARG A 607 9.34 11.05 -22.68
N GLY A 608 8.83 11.54 -21.56
CA GLY A 608 9.43 11.45 -20.23
C GLY A 608 10.66 12.34 -20.01
N LEU A 609 11.43 12.66 -21.05
CA LEU A 609 12.51 13.63 -21.04
C LEU A 609 12.79 14.18 -22.44
N GLY A 610 13.57 15.27 -22.52
CA GLY A 610 13.91 15.86 -23.80
C GLY A 610 14.76 17.13 -23.70
N ILE A 611 15.26 17.57 -24.86
CA ILE A 611 16.01 18.82 -25.01
C ILE A 611 15.05 20.01 -25.01
N TRP A 612 15.36 21.03 -24.23
CA TRP A 612 14.67 22.32 -24.29
C TRP A 612 15.44 23.28 -25.19
N GLN A 613 15.08 23.29 -26.47
CA GLN A 613 15.80 24.04 -27.50
C GLN A 613 15.88 25.55 -27.21
N TRP A 614 14.85 26.13 -26.60
CA TRP A 614 14.82 27.56 -26.21
C TRP A 614 15.85 27.90 -25.10
N ALA A 615 16.22 26.90 -24.29
CA ALA A 615 17.22 27.03 -23.23
C ALA A 615 18.64 26.66 -23.70
N SER A 616 18.77 25.88 -24.77
CA SER A 616 20.04 25.52 -25.40
C SER A 616 20.69 26.66 -26.21
N THR A 617 22.02 26.60 -26.37
CA THR A 617 22.82 27.38 -27.33
C THR A 617 23.54 26.50 -28.35
N ASP A 618 23.52 25.16 -28.19
CA ASP A 618 24.13 24.24 -29.14
C ASP A 618 23.40 24.22 -30.49
N THR A 619 24.16 24.07 -31.58
CA THR A 619 23.62 23.99 -32.95
C THR A 619 23.58 22.56 -33.51
N SER A 620 24.42 21.65 -32.99
CA SER A 620 24.35 20.20 -33.28
C SER A 620 25.03 19.33 -32.23
N ASP A 621 26.28 19.63 -31.86
CA ASP A 621 27.07 18.91 -30.86
C ASP A 621 27.41 19.88 -29.71
N PRO A 622 26.99 19.61 -28.46
CA PRO A 622 27.26 20.52 -27.36
C PRO A 622 28.68 20.34 -26.82
N ASP A 623 29.22 21.40 -26.23
CA ASP A 623 30.41 21.31 -25.39
C ASP A 623 30.08 20.72 -24.02
N VAL A 624 28.84 20.91 -23.55
CA VAL A 624 28.33 20.43 -22.26
C VAL A 624 26.81 20.24 -22.29
N VAL A 625 26.33 19.22 -21.58
CA VAL A 625 24.90 19.03 -21.30
C VAL A 625 24.60 19.49 -19.87
N LEU A 626 23.62 20.37 -19.71
CA LEU A 626 22.98 20.67 -18.44
C LEU A 626 21.67 19.89 -18.35
N ALA A 627 21.65 18.87 -17.51
CA ALA A 627 20.48 18.03 -17.27
C ALA A 627 19.80 18.39 -15.95
N CYS A 628 18.48 18.32 -15.88
CA CYS A 628 17.73 18.60 -14.65
C CYS A 628 16.51 17.70 -14.47
N ALA A 629 16.19 17.35 -13.22
CA ALA A 629 14.96 16.64 -12.86
C ALA A 629 14.41 17.15 -11.52
N GLY A 630 13.17 17.63 -11.51
CA GLY A 630 12.56 18.36 -10.40
C GLY A 630 12.44 19.86 -10.67
N ASP A 631 11.50 20.51 -10.00
CA ASP A 631 11.18 21.92 -10.15
C ASP A 631 12.33 22.86 -9.73
N ILE A 632 12.86 22.70 -8.51
CA ILE A 632 13.99 23.50 -8.01
C ILE A 632 15.29 23.22 -8.79
N PRO A 633 15.69 21.96 -9.06
CA PRO A 633 16.82 21.66 -9.93
C PRO A 633 16.69 22.26 -11.34
N THR A 634 15.48 22.31 -11.89
CA THR A 634 15.22 22.94 -13.21
C THR A 634 15.46 24.44 -13.16
N GLN A 635 14.94 25.13 -12.13
CA GLN A 635 15.14 26.57 -11.95
C GLN A 635 16.63 26.94 -11.89
N GLU A 636 17.41 26.25 -11.05
CA GLU A 636 18.84 26.54 -10.89
C GLU A 636 19.64 26.19 -12.14
N THR A 637 19.25 25.14 -12.87
CA THR A 637 19.87 24.75 -14.15
C THR A 637 19.65 25.80 -15.23
N LEU A 638 18.42 26.31 -15.36
CA LEU A 638 18.12 27.39 -16.31
C LEU A 638 18.86 28.68 -15.94
N ALA A 639 18.91 29.04 -14.66
CA ALA A 639 19.66 30.22 -14.24
C ALA A 639 21.17 30.08 -14.52
N ALA A 640 21.75 28.89 -14.33
CA ALA A 640 23.12 28.59 -14.74
C ALA A 640 23.32 28.69 -16.26
N ALA A 641 22.38 28.14 -17.04
CA ALA A 641 22.39 28.24 -18.51
C ALA A 641 22.35 29.70 -19.00
N ALA A 642 21.55 30.55 -18.34
CA ALA A 642 21.48 31.97 -18.65
C ALA A 642 22.81 32.71 -18.36
N ILE A 643 23.45 32.41 -17.22
CA ILE A 643 24.79 32.95 -16.90
C ILE A 643 25.81 32.51 -17.96
N LEU A 644 25.85 31.22 -18.30
CA LEU A 644 26.79 30.69 -19.30
C LEU A 644 26.56 31.32 -20.68
N ARG A 645 25.30 31.46 -21.11
CA ARG A 645 24.94 32.11 -22.39
C ARG A 645 25.45 33.54 -22.46
N ARG A 646 25.41 34.28 -21.34
CA ARG A 646 25.87 35.68 -21.27
C ARG A 646 27.39 35.78 -21.22
N GLU A 647 28.01 35.02 -20.33
CA GLU A 647 29.44 35.15 -20.03
C GLU A 647 30.33 34.37 -21.01
N LEU A 648 29.80 33.30 -21.61
CA LEU A 648 30.50 32.40 -22.53
C LEU A 648 29.63 32.11 -23.78
N PRO A 649 29.36 33.11 -24.63
CA PRO A 649 28.43 32.99 -25.76
C PRO A 649 28.86 31.96 -26.82
N ASP A 650 30.15 31.64 -26.89
CA ASP A 650 30.68 30.64 -27.82
C ASP A 650 30.56 29.20 -27.29
N LEU A 651 30.11 29.00 -26.05
CA LEU A 651 29.93 27.67 -25.45
C LEU A 651 28.62 27.04 -25.94
N GLY A 652 28.72 25.87 -26.57
CA GLY A 652 27.56 25.07 -26.95
C GLY A 652 26.95 24.37 -25.74
N VAL A 653 25.91 24.93 -25.15
CA VAL A 653 25.20 24.36 -23.99
C VAL A 653 23.91 23.70 -24.47
N ARG A 654 23.72 22.42 -24.12
CA ARG A 654 22.45 21.72 -24.32
C ARG A 654 21.71 21.60 -22.99
N VAL A 655 20.44 21.99 -22.94
CA VAL A 655 19.60 21.79 -21.75
C VAL A 655 18.66 20.60 -21.94
N VAL A 656 18.72 19.63 -21.03
CA VAL A 656 17.84 18.45 -21.01
C VAL A 656 17.02 18.46 -19.72
N ASN A 657 15.70 18.39 -19.84
CA ASN A 657 14.80 18.22 -18.70
C ASN A 657 14.27 16.79 -18.65
N VAL A 658 14.24 16.21 -17.45
CA VAL A 658 13.77 14.85 -17.17
C VAL A 658 12.57 14.92 -16.22
N VAL A 659 11.42 14.43 -16.68
CA VAL A 659 10.19 14.29 -15.88
C VAL A 659 10.07 12.86 -15.38
N ASP A 660 10.12 11.87 -16.26
CA ASP A 660 10.07 10.45 -15.91
C ASP A 660 11.49 9.93 -15.68
N LEU A 661 11.81 9.67 -14.41
CA LEU A 661 13.14 9.28 -14.00
C LEU A 661 13.50 7.86 -14.49
N MET A 662 12.51 6.99 -14.65
CA MET A 662 12.75 5.58 -15.00
C MET A 662 13.18 5.41 -16.46
N ARG A 663 12.88 6.40 -17.31
CA ARG A 663 13.37 6.49 -18.70
C ARG A 663 14.90 6.56 -18.81
N LEU A 664 15.62 6.95 -17.76
CA LEU A 664 17.09 6.96 -17.77
C LEU A 664 17.70 5.56 -17.86
N GLN A 665 16.98 4.52 -17.39
CA GLN A 665 17.42 3.13 -17.49
C GLN A 665 17.33 2.61 -18.93
N PRO A 666 18.20 1.67 -19.33
CA PRO A 666 18.07 1.02 -20.64
C PRO A 666 16.75 0.25 -20.75
N ASP A 667 16.24 0.12 -21.98
CA ASP A 667 15.02 -0.62 -22.29
C ASP A 667 15.12 -2.13 -22.00
N SER A 668 16.35 -2.64 -21.79
CA SER A 668 16.60 -3.99 -21.28
C SER A 668 16.35 -4.18 -19.78
N GLU A 669 16.43 -3.11 -18.98
CA GLU A 669 16.27 -3.14 -17.52
C GLU A 669 14.91 -2.59 -17.07
N HIS A 670 14.35 -1.65 -17.85
CA HIS A 670 13.05 -1.03 -17.55
C HIS A 670 12.10 -1.12 -18.75
N PRO A 671 10.82 -1.55 -18.59
CA PRO A 671 9.91 -1.77 -19.74
C PRO A 671 9.64 -0.56 -20.64
N HIS A 672 9.91 0.64 -20.14
CA HIS A 672 9.83 1.88 -20.92
C HIS A 672 11.13 2.70 -20.84
N GLY A 673 12.24 2.07 -20.44
CA GLY A 673 13.57 2.67 -20.46
C GLY A 673 13.94 3.19 -21.85
N LEU A 674 14.87 4.14 -21.93
CA LEU A 674 15.36 4.63 -23.22
C LEU A 674 16.27 3.61 -23.89
N PRO A 675 16.13 3.34 -25.20
CA PRO A 675 17.17 2.69 -25.98
C PRO A 675 18.49 3.48 -25.92
N ASP A 676 19.64 2.80 -25.87
CA ASP A 676 20.95 3.46 -25.72
C ASP A 676 21.20 4.56 -26.75
N ARG A 677 20.83 4.34 -28.02
CA ARG A 677 20.98 5.34 -29.09
C ARG A 677 20.21 6.65 -28.81
N GLU A 678 19.06 6.55 -28.14
CA GLU A 678 18.23 7.72 -27.82
C GLU A 678 18.78 8.43 -26.58
N TYR A 679 19.25 7.67 -25.59
CA TYR A 679 19.99 8.23 -24.46
C TYR A 679 21.23 9.00 -24.92
N ASP A 680 22.06 8.39 -25.77
CA ASP A 680 23.29 9.00 -26.32
C ASP A 680 22.99 10.26 -27.13
N ALA A 681 21.88 10.30 -27.87
CA ALA A 681 21.48 11.48 -28.63
C ALA A 681 21.16 12.69 -27.72
N LEU A 682 20.70 12.42 -26.49
CA LEU A 682 20.34 13.46 -25.52
C LEU A 682 21.54 13.88 -24.66
N PHE A 683 22.26 12.90 -24.10
CA PHE A 683 23.31 13.09 -23.11
C PHE A 683 24.73 13.05 -23.67
N THR A 684 24.88 12.75 -24.97
CA THR A 684 26.17 12.51 -25.66
C THR A 684 26.90 11.30 -25.12
N ARG A 685 28.01 10.92 -25.77
CA ARG A 685 28.84 9.77 -25.37
C ARG A 685 30.13 10.19 -24.66
N ASP A 686 30.56 11.42 -24.87
CA ASP A 686 31.91 11.89 -24.58
C ASP A 686 31.98 13.31 -24.01
N ARG A 687 30.85 14.05 -23.97
CA ARG A 687 30.80 15.39 -23.39
C ARG A 687 30.42 15.35 -21.91
N PRO A 688 30.90 16.30 -21.08
CA PRO A 688 30.45 16.44 -19.70
C PRO A 688 28.93 16.63 -19.61
N VAL A 689 28.30 15.95 -18.66
CA VAL A 689 26.89 16.13 -18.30
C VAL A 689 26.82 16.60 -16.85
N ILE A 690 26.41 17.84 -16.63
CA ILE A 690 26.13 18.36 -15.29
C ILE A 690 24.66 18.15 -15.00
N PHE A 691 24.34 17.24 -14.09
CA PHE A 691 22.97 16.83 -13.80
C PHE A 691 22.51 17.38 -12.45
N ALA A 692 21.57 18.31 -12.44
CA ALA A 692 20.89 18.79 -11.23
C ALA A 692 19.69 17.90 -10.92
N TYR A 693 19.73 17.17 -9.80
CA TYR A 693 18.73 16.21 -9.40
C TYR A 693 18.07 16.60 -8.08
N HIS A 694 16.76 16.36 -7.99
CA HIS A 694 15.96 16.58 -6.79
C HIS A 694 16.41 15.78 -5.56
N GLY A 695 16.66 14.49 -5.74
CA GLY A 695 16.95 13.57 -4.64
C GLY A 695 18.45 13.35 -4.40
N TYR A 696 18.80 12.17 -3.85
CA TYR A 696 20.20 11.81 -3.65
C TYR A 696 20.93 11.52 -4.97
N PRO A 697 22.09 12.16 -5.26
CA PRO A 697 22.80 12.04 -6.53
C PRO A 697 23.13 10.61 -6.99
N TRP A 698 23.33 9.70 -6.04
CA TRP A 698 23.72 8.32 -6.31
C TRP A 698 22.70 7.54 -7.12
N LEU A 699 21.41 7.88 -7.00
CA LEU A 699 20.37 7.21 -7.76
C LEU A 699 20.58 7.40 -9.26
N ILE A 700 20.87 8.62 -9.71
CA ILE A 700 21.12 8.90 -11.13
C ILE A 700 22.28 8.07 -11.67
N HIS A 701 23.38 8.01 -10.91
CA HIS A 701 24.53 7.18 -11.27
C HIS A 701 24.18 5.70 -11.36
N ARG A 702 23.31 5.20 -10.47
CA ARG A 702 22.83 3.83 -10.51
C ARG A 702 21.94 3.57 -11.72
N LEU A 703 21.00 4.46 -12.03
CA LEU A 703 20.07 4.27 -13.16
C LEU A 703 20.78 4.31 -14.52
N THR A 704 21.97 4.94 -14.57
CA THR A 704 22.73 5.16 -15.80
C THR A 704 24.07 4.44 -15.83
N TYR A 705 24.36 3.53 -14.88
CA TYR A 705 25.69 2.95 -14.69
C TYR A 705 26.28 2.25 -15.93
N SER A 706 25.42 1.74 -16.82
CA SER A 706 25.78 1.04 -18.05
C SER A 706 25.73 1.92 -19.30
N ARG A 707 25.30 3.18 -19.18
CA ARG A 707 25.16 4.12 -20.31
C ARG A 707 26.53 4.60 -20.80
N ALA A 708 26.64 4.88 -22.09
CA ALA A 708 27.82 5.55 -22.63
C ALA A 708 27.94 6.96 -22.02
N GLY A 709 29.17 7.41 -21.77
CA GLY A 709 29.43 8.71 -21.15
C GLY A 709 29.17 8.78 -19.64
N HIS A 710 28.93 7.65 -18.94
CA HIS A 710 28.74 7.64 -17.49
C HIS A 710 29.89 8.29 -16.70
N ASP A 711 31.14 8.09 -17.14
CA ASP A 711 32.32 8.74 -16.54
C ASP A 711 32.28 10.28 -16.64
N ASN A 712 31.51 10.81 -17.60
CA ASN A 712 31.31 12.24 -17.83
C ASN A 712 30.06 12.79 -17.13
N LEU A 713 29.29 11.93 -16.44
CA LEU A 713 28.09 12.32 -15.71
C LEU A 713 28.46 12.81 -14.32
N HIS A 714 28.06 14.04 -14.00
CA HIS A 714 28.36 14.70 -12.73
C HIS A 714 27.08 15.20 -12.10
N VAL A 715 26.62 14.47 -11.08
CA VAL A 715 25.30 14.69 -10.49
C VAL A 715 25.42 15.55 -9.24
N ARG A 716 24.59 16.59 -9.18
CA ARG A 716 24.30 17.41 -7.99
C ARG A 716 22.90 17.12 -7.52
N GLY A 717 22.67 17.19 -6.22
CA GLY A 717 21.40 16.88 -5.59
C GLY A 717 21.52 16.98 -4.08
N PHE A 718 20.57 16.41 -3.35
CA PHE A 718 20.55 16.52 -1.89
C PHE A 718 21.73 15.75 -1.24
N LYS A 719 22.38 16.38 -0.25
CA LYS A 719 23.61 15.88 0.41
C LYS A 719 23.49 15.86 1.94
N GLU A 720 22.29 15.68 2.49
CA GLU A 720 22.06 15.75 3.95
C GLU A 720 22.50 17.09 4.56
N ARG A 721 22.27 18.19 3.83
CA ARG A 721 22.61 19.53 4.30
C ARG A 721 21.40 20.43 4.20
N GLY A 722 20.93 20.88 5.35
CA GLY A 722 19.82 21.82 5.41
C GLY A 722 19.41 22.10 6.85
N THR A 723 18.62 23.14 6.99
CA THR A 723 18.00 23.59 8.24
C THR A 723 16.89 24.56 7.86
N THR A 724 16.25 25.20 8.84
CA THR A 724 15.40 26.37 8.60
C THR A 724 16.27 27.52 8.08
N THR A 725 16.21 27.77 6.77
CA THR A 725 16.96 28.82 6.09
C THR A 725 16.22 29.30 4.85
N THR A 726 16.76 30.25 4.11
CA THR A 726 16.15 30.79 2.89
C THR A 726 16.22 29.79 1.72
N PRO A 727 15.31 29.88 0.74
CA PRO A 727 15.27 28.96 -0.40
C PRO A 727 16.61 28.82 -1.15
N PHE A 728 17.32 29.92 -1.43
CA PHE A 728 18.60 29.83 -2.12
C PHE A 728 19.72 29.27 -1.24
N ASP A 729 19.75 29.59 0.05
CA ASP A 729 20.71 28.99 0.99
C ASP A 729 20.52 27.47 1.06
N MET A 730 19.28 26.96 0.98
CA MET A 730 19.00 25.52 0.93
C MET A 730 19.67 24.81 -0.26
N VAL A 731 19.55 25.33 -1.48
CA VAL A 731 20.24 24.74 -2.65
C VAL A 731 21.75 24.94 -2.58
N MET A 732 22.21 26.07 -2.04
CA MET A 732 23.63 26.37 -1.90
C MET A 732 24.33 25.46 -0.89
N LEU A 733 23.68 25.12 0.23
CA LEU A 733 24.20 24.16 1.20
C LEU A 733 24.48 22.78 0.60
N ASN A 734 23.79 22.43 -0.49
CA ASN A 734 23.92 21.17 -1.21
C ASN A 734 24.78 21.28 -2.49
N ASP A 735 25.31 22.48 -2.79
CA ASP A 735 26.01 22.79 -4.04
C ASP A 735 25.17 22.52 -5.31
N LEU A 736 23.85 22.71 -5.21
CA LEU A 736 22.91 22.65 -6.35
C LEU A 736 22.64 24.04 -6.94
N ASP A 737 23.11 25.11 -6.27
CA ASP A 737 22.89 26.48 -6.69
C ASP A 737 23.49 26.79 -8.08
N ARG A 738 22.84 27.69 -8.82
CA ARG A 738 23.23 28.11 -10.18
C ARG A 738 24.70 28.49 -10.33
N PHE A 739 25.31 29.13 -9.34
CA PHE A 739 26.72 29.53 -9.41
C PHE A 739 27.65 28.32 -9.32
N HIS A 740 27.30 27.34 -8.49
CA HIS A 740 28.03 26.08 -8.44
C HIS A 740 27.90 25.27 -9.73
N LEU A 741 26.72 25.24 -10.35
CA LEU A 741 26.53 24.58 -11.64
C LEU A 741 27.40 25.23 -12.74
N VAL A 742 27.52 26.56 -12.77
CA VAL A 742 28.44 27.27 -13.68
C VAL A 742 29.90 26.88 -13.42
N MET A 743 30.32 26.80 -12.14
CA MET A 743 31.67 26.35 -11.79
C MET A 743 31.93 24.91 -12.25
N ASP A 744 30.94 24.02 -12.13
CA ASP A 744 31.08 22.64 -12.59
C ASP A 744 31.33 22.54 -14.10
N VAL A 745 30.65 23.37 -14.90
CA VAL A 745 30.89 23.47 -16.34
C VAL A 745 32.32 23.94 -16.61
N ILE A 746 32.75 25.04 -15.99
CA ILE A 746 34.10 25.60 -16.17
C ILE A 746 35.19 24.57 -15.82
N ASP A 747 34.98 23.80 -14.76
CA ASP A 747 35.96 22.84 -14.25
C ASP A 747 36.07 21.57 -15.09
N ARG A 748 35.08 21.27 -15.95
CA ARG A 748 34.98 19.99 -16.67
C ARG A 748 35.03 20.09 -18.18
N VAL A 749 34.61 21.20 -18.75
CA VAL A 749 34.75 21.42 -20.19
C VAL A 749 36.21 21.74 -20.50
N GLU A 750 36.79 20.96 -21.42
CA GLU A 750 38.20 21.08 -21.77
C GLU A 750 38.55 22.52 -22.21
N GLY A 751 39.63 23.04 -21.63
CA GLY A 751 40.14 24.37 -21.95
C GLY A 751 39.40 25.54 -21.29
N LEU A 752 38.24 25.37 -20.65
CA LEU A 752 37.60 26.50 -19.95
C LEU A 752 38.35 26.91 -18.67
N GLY A 753 38.75 25.96 -17.82
CA GLY A 753 39.30 26.24 -16.49
C GLY A 753 40.37 27.35 -16.42
N SER A 754 41.34 27.37 -17.34
CA SER A 754 42.36 28.44 -17.40
C SER A 754 41.88 29.70 -18.13
N ARG A 755 41.07 29.55 -19.19
CA ARG A 755 40.56 30.68 -19.99
C ARG A 755 39.55 31.55 -19.23
N THR A 756 38.79 30.94 -18.32
CA THR A 756 37.66 31.59 -17.63
C THR A 756 37.86 31.62 -16.10
N ALA A 757 39.11 31.58 -15.64
CA ALA A 757 39.44 31.56 -14.21
C ALA A 757 38.83 32.74 -13.42
N VAL A 758 38.73 33.92 -14.05
CA VAL A 758 38.09 35.11 -13.46
C VAL A 758 36.59 34.88 -13.25
N LEU A 759 35.89 34.33 -14.25
CA LEU A 759 34.47 34.00 -14.13
C LEU A 759 34.23 32.96 -13.02
N ARG A 760 35.07 31.93 -12.96
CA ARG A 760 35.02 30.94 -11.88
C ARG A 760 35.16 31.60 -10.50
N GLN A 761 36.08 32.55 -10.35
CA GLN A 761 36.24 33.32 -9.11
C GLN A 761 35.01 34.17 -8.80
N GLN A 762 34.43 34.85 -9.80
CA GLN A 762 33.19 35.60 -9.63
C GLN A 762 32.02 34.73 -9.14
N MET A 763 31.92 33.48 -9.59
CA MET A 763 30.89 32.55 -9.10
C MET A 763 31.10 32.16 -7.63
N VAL A 764 32.37 32.00 -7.19
CA VAL A 764 32.68 31.80 -5.77
C VAL A 764 32.29 33.03 -4.95
N ASP A 765 32.66 34.21 -5.43
CA ASP A 765 32.37 35.49 -4.78
C ASP A 765 30.86 35.74 -4.70
N ALA A 766 30.11 35.39 -5.75
CA ALA A 766 28.64 35.47 -5.78
C ALA A 766 27.99 34.58 -4.71
N ARG A 767 28.47 33.35 -4.51
CA ARG A 767 27.98 32.48 -3.41
C ARG A 767 28.28 33.08 -2.03
N ILE A 768 29.47 33.66 -1.85
CA ILE A 768 29.83 34.32 -0.60
C ILE A 768 28.92 35.53 -0.35
N ALA A 769 28.68 36.35 -1.37
CA ALA A 769 27.79 37.50 -1.31
C ALA A 769 26.35 37.09 -0.97
N ALA A 770 25.79 36.09 -1.67
CA ALA A 770 24.45 35.57 -1.41
C ALA A 770 24.32 35.04 0.02
N ARG A 771 25.29 34.24 0.50
CA ARG A 771 25.29 33.75 1.88
C ARG A 771 25.38 34.89 2.90
N ARG A 772 26.19 35.91 2.63
CA ARG A 772 26.30 37.07 3.50
C ARG A 772 24.97 37.83 3.55
N TYR A 773 24.32 38.00 2.39
CA TYR A 773 23.03 38.67 2.28
C TYR A 773 21.97 37.98 3.16
N THR A 774 21.86 36.65 3.11
CA THR A 774 20.88 35.91 3.94
C THR A 774 21.13 36.08 5.43
N ARG A 775 22.38 36.17 5.87
CA ARG A 775 22.73 36.39 7.28
C ARG A 775 22.55 37.84 7.75
N GLU A 776 22.65 38.80 6.84
CA GLU A 776 22.45 40.23 7.12
C GLU A 776 20.97 40.63 7.07
N HIS A 777 20.19 40.10 6.14
CA HIS A 777 18.82 40.55 5.84
C HIS A 777 17.74 39.54 6.22
N GLY A 778 18.08 38.25 6.40
CA GLY A 778 17.11 37.20 6.69
C GLY A 778 16.27 36.75 5.49
N GLU A 779 16.60 37.20 4.29
CA GLU A 779 15.98 36.85 3.00
C GLU A 779 17.05 36.59 1.93
N ASP A 780 16.67 36.01 0.79
CA ASP A 780 17.59 35.84 -0.34
C ASP A 780 17.81 37.16 -1.09
N ASP A 781 18.95 37.29 -1.75
CA ASP A 781 19.24 38.44 -2.62
C ASP A 781 18.09 38.64 -3.63
N PRO A 782 17.52 39.85 -3.77
CA PRO A 782 16.46 40.15 -4.73
C PRO A 782 16.80 39.80 -6.19
N GLU A 783 18.07 39.88 -6.60
CA GLU A 783 18.48 39.47 -7.95
C GLU A 783 18.38 37.95 -8.16
N ILE A 784 18.51 37.17 -7.08
CA ILE A 784 18.41 35.71 -7.10
C ILE A 784 16.96 35.27 -7.01
N SER A 785 16.22 35.82 -6.03
CA SER A 785 14.83 35.46 -5.74
C SER A 785 13.84 36.02 -6.77
N GLY A 786 14.16 37.18 -7.37
CA GLY A 786 13.38 37.80 -8.44
C GLY A 786 13.80 37.38 -9.86
N TRP A 787 14.73 36.44 -10.00
CA TRP A 787 15.20 36.00 -11.32
C TRP A 787 14.07 35.35 -12.13
N THR A 788 13.93 35.77 -13.39
CA THR A 788 13.09 35.12 -14.39
C THR A 788 13.91 34.89 -15.66
N TRP A 789 13.47 33.97 -16.50
CA TRP A 789 14.13 33.73 -17.77
C TRP A 789 14.06 34.99 -18.65
N GLY A 790 15.22 35.49 -19.10
CA GLY A 790 15.33 36.69 -19.92
C GLY A 790 15.52 38.01 -19.15
N SER A 791 15.32 38.07 -17.82
CA SER A 791 15.42 39.32 -17.04
C SER A 791 16.85 39.85 -16.84
N SER A 792 17.87 39.13 -17.32
CA SER A 792 19.29 39.50 -17.23
C SER A 792 19.84 40.10 -18.54
N SER A 793 18.95 40.69 -19.35
CA SER A 793 19.25 41.32 -20.64
C SER A 793 19.29 42.85 -20.62
N GLU A 794 19.25 43.49 -19.44
CA GLU A 794 19.55 44.92 -19.26
C GLU A 794 20.80 45.17 -18.42
#